data_AF-A0A094AB18-F1
#
_entry.id   AF-A0A094AB18-F1
#
_cell.length_a   1.000
_cell.length_b   1.000
_cell.length_c   1.000
_cell.angle_alpha   90.00
_cell.angle_beta   90.00
_cell.angle_gamma   90.00
#
_symmetry.space_group_name_H-M   'P 1'
#
loop_
_entity.id
_entity.type
_entity.pdbx_description
1 polymer ?
#
loop_
_entity_poly.entity_id
_entity_poly.type
_entity_poly.pdbx_seq_one_letter_code
_entity_poly.pdbx_strand_id
1 'polypeptide(L)'
;MSIVADQVRRVDSQLDRLQLAHLKSATSSPILTYRRLSTTSEPSEQIYPSPQIEELQVLIKALSATSSSKALLPAWRISTLLEQAGLSEGEVNALGETKSSYEKELEWLLVSKATVQAYGVLLNTLLEQTIPLSNDIWYWDEVLGSYTFTAIYTIQTSPLRFWDWTKDIYEDSRDRFARLRTAPEETLSATAIGTSVTARWKTFYGLVRDSIRERSVTDIQARVLSPLAKSRSEARRKQAGLKRLREMSASGLGVLMDEGLNFDISEDNTGSHGMDGSDWNVVVERSVALMDTVLRNVTALETGVSEFEDIVFASVADDPEISSRSMGMGELRDKPAKLCKRLQNILSTHIPAHIQAQQHLRTQYGRPHRLVRYWLPATALLLSSTTILRIAVNRKAEILQWIQDLGSTMQDFWMNWIVDPTKKIIKTIRHDEGSEVAIMSRESLKGDRDSLERMVVDFAIDNPQAAGMGGALTDAHIAEIRAKVKEGDLTPVLRAYEKDLRRPFVGTVRGDLVRTLLIQVQKTKVDVEVALSGIDALLKSQELVFGFVGLTPGVLVCGWADDTGTEEYRSHLDDVDAVAEWDFVGGEAVPGYIIAGYWEPPLKSAPPTSNGRVNESPLNRADEVADLLNSVQDLIIPFIRRADEEATVKHTGHSGRGTAGTALVESHKPAELVKLLDLQLPETGGGKTALLDVIQQVLKYSVNTWDQGFLDKLYASTNPVGVVSELILATLNTNVHVYQVSPALTVIEKEITKRFANLYGFTGPHAGGFSTQGGSGSNLTALIIARNTLYPETKTDGNGTYNFVIFTSAHGHYSFEKAAQMIGLGSRNLVPVPVDASGAMIPSELERLILAAKDTGKTPLLVNATAGSTVLGSFDPFEEISAVARKHGMWMHVDGAWGGSVVFSKKQRHKLKGVHLADSVAVNPHKMLGAPTTCSLLLGKDLRQFHRANTLPAGYLFHGADADGEVWDLADLTPQCGRRPDSLKVALSWTYYGAEGYGRMIDEAFDAAAYLAGLVAENRDFVLVSQNPPPCLQVCFYYAPRGLHEVPEKNTKETAAFVEKLVYRGFMVDHAPGERGNFFRVVVNVQTRKGTLDGLVKAIVDIGKE
;
A
#
# COMPACT_ATOMS: atom_id res chain seq x y z
N MET A 1 -12.53 13.82 5.51
CA MET A 1 -13.99 13.87 5.72
C MET A 1 -14.32 12.96 6.90
N SER A 2 -15.17 13.39 7.83
CA SER A 2 -15.47 12.66 9.09
C SER A 2 -16.69 11.76 8.90
N ILE A 3 -16.56 10.46 9.22
CA ILE A 3 -17.64 9.45 9.14
C ILE A 3 -18.89 9.90 9.91
N VAL A 4 -18.71 10.58 11.05
CA VAL A 4 -19.81 11.10 11.87
C VAL A 4 -20.58 12.19 11.13
N ALA A 5 -19.87 13.10 10.44
CA ALA A 5 -20.50 14.17 9.67
C ALA A 5 -21.29 13.65 8.46
N ASP A 6 -20.86 12.53 7.87
CA ASP A 6 -21.60 11.87 6.78
C ASP A 6 -22.86 11.20 7.30
N GLN A 7 -22.78 10.52 8.45
CA GLN A 7 -23.93 9.88 9.07
C GLN A 7 -24.98 10.89 9.55
N VAL A 8 -24.56 11.98 10.21
CA VAL A 8 -25.45 13.09 10.60
C VAL A 8 -26.19 13.63 9.39
N ARG A 9 -25.49 13.90 8.27
CA ARG A 9 -26.11 14.38 7.03
C ARG A 9 -27.10 13.38 6.43
N ARG A 10 -26.75 12.10 6.43
CA ARG A 10 -27.63 11.04 5.92
C ARG A 10 -28.94 11.01 6.70
N VAL A 11 -28.87 10.96 8.02
CA VAL A 11 -30.05 10.90 8.90
C VAL A 11 -30.86 12.21 8.82
N ASP A 12 -30.18 13.36 8.77
CA ASP A 12 -30.81 14.67 8.60
C ASP A 12 -31.63 14.76 7.30
N SER A 13 -31.09 14.20 6.21
CA SER A 13 -31.77 14.12 4.90
C SER A 13 -32.93 13.12 4.87
N GLN A 14 -32.87 12.02 5.63
CA GLN A 14 -33.98 11.08 5.77
C GLN A 14 -35.16 11.76 6.48
N LEU A 15 -34.87 12.56 7.51
CA LEU A 15 -35.87 13.34 8.23
C LEU A 15 -36.57 14.37 7.31
N ASP A 16 -35.81 15.05 6.44
CA ASP A 16 -36.37 15.99 5.46
C ASP A 16 -37.28 15.28 4.43
N ARG A 17 -36.94 14.04 4.02
CA ARG A 17 -37.78 13.23 3.12
C ARG A 17 -39.10 12.82 3.77
N LEU A 18 -39.07 12.44 5.05
CA LEU A 18 -40.28 12.09 5.82
C LEU A 18 -41.25 13.29 5.92
N GLN A 19 -40.72 14.50 6.16
CA GLN A 19 -41.53 15.73 6.17
C GLN A 19 -42.21 15.99 4.82
N LEU A 20 -41.47 15.85 3.70
CA LEU A 20 -42.01 16.06 2.35
C LEU A 20 -43.09 15.04 1.96
N ALA A 21 -42.97 13.79 2.43
CA ALA A 21 -43.98 12.76 2.22
C ALA A 21 -45.28 13.05 2.98
N HIS A 22 -45.19 13.57 4.20
CA HIS A 22 -46.36 13.85 5.04
C HIS A 22 -47.18 15.06 4.52
N LEU A 23 -46.50 16.12 4.05
CA LEU A 23 -47.12 17.29 3.41
C LEU A 23 -47.90 16.92 2.13
N LYS A 24 -47.46 15.89 1.38
CA LYS A 24 -48.18 15.35 0.23
C LYS A 24 -49.42 14.54 0.62
N SER A 25 -49.44 13.89 1.80
CA SER A 25 -50.60 13.14 2.27
C SER A 25 -51.72 14.07 2.77
N ALA A 26 -51.37 15.18 3.43
CA ALA A 26 -52.32 16.17 3.94
C ALA A 26 -53.09 16.91 2.83
N THR A 27 -52.55 16.96 1.60
CA THR A 27 -53.22 17.56 0.43
C THR A 27 -54.18 16.59 -0.30
N SER A 28 -54.29 15.35 0.17
CA SER A 28 -55.08 14.28 -0.48
C SER A 28 -56.29 13.82 0.35
N SER A 29 -57.15 14.75 0.76
CA SER A 29 -58.53 14.44 1.16
C SER A 29 -59.52 15.42 0.49
N PRO A 30 -60.69 14.94 0.05
CA PRO A 30 -61.44 15.54 -1.05
C PRO A 30 -62.34 16.69 -0.59
N ILE A 31 -61.85 17.92 -0.64
CA ILE A 31 -62.69 19.11 -0.73
C ILE A 31 -62.10 20.00 -1.81
N LEU A 32 -62.59 19.86 -3.04
CA LEU A 32 -62.80 20.95 -4.02
C LEU A 32 -63.19 20.35 -5.38
N THR A 33 -64.46 19.97 -5.53
CA THR A 33 -65.07 19.85 -6.86
C THR A 33 -66.54 20.27 -6.83
N TYR A 34 -66.82 21.50 -6.42
CA TYR A 34 -68.03 22.32 -6.69
C TYR A 34 -67.65 23.73 -6.19
N ARG A 35 -67.87 24.88 -6.83
CA ARG A 35 -68.58 25.27 -8.06
C ARG A 35 -68.24 26.74 -8.30
N ARG A 36 -67.73 27.08 -9.49
CA ARG A 36 -67.90 28.43 -10.05
C ARG A 36 -69.33 28.48 -10.59
N LEU A 37 -70.26 29.01 -9.79
CA LEU A 37 -71.59 29.53 -10.15
C LEU A 37 -72.44 29.66 -8.87
N SER A 38 -72.35 30.82 -8.22
CA SER A 38 -73.50 31.56 -7.68
C SER A 38 -73.01 32.66 -6.74
N THR A 39 -73.37 33.88 -7.12
CA THR A 39 -73.43 35.08 -6.29
C THR A 39 -73.96 34.82 -4.89
N THR A 40 -73.18 35.10 -3.84
CA THR A 40 -73.49 35.97 -2.68
C THR A 40 -72.37 35.86 -1.63
N SER A 41 -71.96 37.03 -1.16
CA SER A 41 -71.03 37.38 -0.07
C SER A 41 -70.85 36.40 1.11
N GLU A 42 -69.62 35.95 1.35
CA GLU A 42 -68.94 35.86 2.67
C GLU A 42 -67.40 35.96 2.47
N PRO A 43 -66.62 36.58 3.39
CA PRO A 43 -65.18 36.78 3.21
C PRO A 43 -64.37 35.55 3.59
N SER A 44 -63.41 35.18 2.73
CA SER A 44 -62.41 34.14 2.97
C SER A 44 -61.44 34.54 4.08
N GLU A 45 -61.32 33.72 5.13
CA GLU A 45 -60.24 33.81 6.12
C GLU A 45 -58.88 33.62 5.44
N GLN A 46 -58.07 34.68 5.44
CA GLN A 46 -56.65 34.64 5.14
C GLN A 46 -55.91 34.13 6.39
N ILE A 47 -55.25 32.97 6.28
CA ILE A 47 -54.35 32.45 7.32
C ILE A 47 -53.09 33.33 7.33
N TYR A 48 -52.94 34.19 8.34
CA TYR A 48 -51.70 34.93 8.60
C TYR A 48 -50.69 34.01 9.32
N PRO A 49 -49.38 34.06 9.01
CA PRO A 49 -48.38 33.28 9.73
C PRO A 49 -48.24 33.79 11.16
N SER A 50 -48.38 32.88 12.14
CA SER A 50 -48.08 33.17 13.55
C SER A 50 -46.58 33.42 13.72
N PRO A 51 -46.13 34.44 14.48
CA PRO A 51 -44.71 34.71 14.74
C PRO A 51 -43.92 33.50 15.28
N GLN A 52 -44.59 32.61 16.01
CA GLN A 52 -43.98 31.40 16.58
C GLN A 52 -43.63 30.34 15.52
N ILE A 53 -44.40 30.26 14.44
CA ILE A 53 -44.13 29.32 13.34
C ILE A 53 -42.87 29.75 12.57
N GLU A 54 -42.69 31.06 12.36
CA GLU A 54 -41.48 31.59 11.73
C GLU A 54 -40.25 31.36 12.61
N GLU A 55 -40.37 31.55 13.92
CA GLU A 55 -39.30 31.30 14.89
C GLU A 55 -38.87 29.82 14.92
N LEU A 56 -39.83 28.89 14.97
CA LEU A 56 -39.55 27.44 14.90
C LEU A 56 -38.85 27.05 13.60
N GLN A 57 -39.25 27.62 12.46
CA GLN A 57 -38.60 27.36 11.16
C GLN A 57 -37.15 27.85 11.11
N VAL A 58 -36.86 29.01 11.70
CA VAL A 58 -35.49 29.54 11.82
C VAL A 58 -34.63 28.63 12.69
N LEU A 59 -35.16 28.15 13.82
CA LEU A 59 -34.45 27.23 14.71
C LEU A 59 -34.19 25.87 14.06
N ILE A 60 -35.18 25.32 13.33
CA ILE A 60 -35.02 24.07 12.56
C ILE A 60 -33.90 24.24 11.52
N LYS A 61 -33.91 25.34 10.75
CA LYS A 61 -32.86 25.61 9.76
C LYS A 61 -31.47 25.75 10.40
N ALA A 62 -31.40 26.29 11.62
CA ALA A 62 -30.14 26.39 12.37
C ALA A 62 -29.62 25.02 12.85
N LEU A 63 -30.49 24.02 13.03
CA LEU A 63 -30.15 22.65 13.42
C LEU A 63 -29.85 21.72 12.23
N SER A 64 -30.32 22.06 11.01
CA SER A 64 -30.10 21.27 9.80
C SER A 64 -28.64 21.32 9.29
N ALA A 65 -28.14 20.20 8.78
CA ALA A 65 -26.76 20.04 8.32
C ALA A 65 -26.59 20.45 6.84
N THR A 66 -26.47 21.76 6.56
CA THR A 66 -26.57 22.33 5.20
C THR A 66 -25.25 22.59 4.46
N SER A 67 -24.07 22.45 5.07
CA SER A 67 -22.75 22.73 4.43
C SER A 67 -21.62 21.77 4.85
N SER A 68 -20.63 21.56 3.97
CA SER A 68 -19.50 20.63 4.16
C SER A 68 -18.48 21.08 5.22
N SER A 69 -18.43 22.38 5.55
CA SER A 69 -17.45 22.93 6.49
C SER A 69 -17.92 22.95 7.95
N LYS A 70 -19.22 22.80 8.23
CA LYS A 70 -19.82 22.87 9.60
C LYS A 70 -21.01 21.92 9.77
N ALA A 71 -20.83 20.62 9.50
CA ALA A 71 -21.91 19.64 9.57
C ALA A 71 -22.37 19.29 11.01
N LEU A 72 -21.52 19.48 12.03
CA LEU A 72 -21.83 19.15 13.43
C LEU A 72 -21.80 20.40 14.31
N LEU A 73 -22.86 20.65 15.08
CA LEU A 73 -22.92 21.74 16.03
C LEU A 73 -22.31 21.33 17.39
N PRO A 74 -21.63 22.26 18.10
CA PRO A 74 -21.16 21.96 19.45
C PRO A 74 -22.33 21.83 20.44
N ALA A 75 -22.17 20.98 21.45
CA ALA A 75 -23.22 20.66 22.43
C ALA A 75 -23.89 21.89 23.07
N TRP A 76 -23.10 22.92 23.41
CA TRP A 76 -23.62 24.16 24.01
C TRP A 76 -24.59 24.89 23.07
N ARG A 77 -24.31 24.89 21.76
CA ARG A 77 -25.13 25.59 20.76
C ARG A 77 -26.45 24.86 20.52
N ILE A 78 -26.43 23.53 20.54
CA ILE A 78 -27.65 22.71 20.48
C ILE A 78 -28.52 22.99 21.72
N SER A 79 -27.92 23.05 22.92
CA SER A 79 -28.63 23.40 24.16
C SER A 79 -29.27 24.79 24.08
N THR A 80 -28.53 25.80 23.61
CA THR A 80 -29.07 27.16 23.45
C THR A 80 -30.24 27.22 22.46
N LEU A 81 -30.17 26.48 21.35
CA LEU A 81 -31.26 26.42 20.36
C LEU A 81 -32.50 25.72 20.93
N LEU A 82 -32.31 24.67 21.75
CA LEU A 82 -33.41 23.99 22.45
C LEU A 82 -34.04 24.87 23.54
N GLU A 83 -33.25 25.70 24.23
CA GLU A 83 -33.75 26.69 25.20
C GLU A 83 -34.54 27.81 24.53
N GLN A 84 -34.05 28.30 23.38
CA GLN A 84 -34.73 29.33 22.57
C GLN A 84 -36.07 28.84 22.00
N ALA A 85 -36.22 27.54 21.73
CA ALA A 85 -37.46 26.97 21.23
C ALA A 85 -38.64 27.07 22.23
N GLY A 86 -38.37 27.28 23.54
CA GLY A 86 -39.39 27.66 24.52
C GLY A 86 -40.60 26.72 24.63
N LEU A 87 -40.43 25.41 24.38
CA LEU A 87 -41.53 24.44 24.33
C LEU A 87 -42.26 24.33 25.70
N SER A 88 -43.51 24.80 25.76
CA SER A 88 -44.37 24.70 26.95
C SER A 88 -45.16 23.39 26.99
N GLU A 89 -45.38 22.84 28.20
CA GLU A 89 -46.34 21.76 28.46
C GLU A 89 -47.78 22.34 28.37
N GLY A 90 -48.66 21.73 27.55
CA GLY A 90 -50.06 22.15 27.38
C GLY A 90 -50.49 22.57 25.95
N GLU A 91 -51.81 22.66 25.73
CA GLU A 91 -52.45 23.03 24.44
C GLU A 91 -52.26 24.48 24.02
N VAL A 92 -51.62 25.27 24.88
CA VAL A 92 -51.60 26.71 24.79
C VAL A 92 -50.15 27.19 24.63
N ASN A 93 -49.89 27.99 23.61
CA ASN A 93 -48.58 28.60 23.40
C ASN A 93 -48.25 29.63 24.52
N ALA A 94 -47.03 30.18 24.53
CA ALA A 94 -46.61 31.16 25.54
C ALA A 94 -47.49 32.45 25.59
N LEU A 95 -48.37 32.65 24.60
CA LEU A 95 -49.26 33.80 24.44
C LEU A 95 -50.73 33.51 24.79
N GLY A 96 -51.09 32.29 25.19
CA GLY A 96 -52.48 31.97 25.56
C GLY A 96 -53.35 31.39 24.43
N GLU A 97 -52.79 31.06 23.26
CA GLU A 97 -53.51 30.58 22.07
C GLU A 97 -53.37 29.07 21.85
N THR A 98 -54.38 28.43 21.25
CA THR A 98 -54.38 26.97 21.00
C THR A 98 -53.43 26.58 19.86
N LYS A 99 -52.48 25.67 20.14
CA LYS A 99 -51.44 25.24 19.17
C LYS A 99 -52.06 24.60 17.93
N SER A 100 -51.66 25.07 16.74
CA SER A 100 -52.12 24.50 15.47
C SER A 100 -51.53 23.10 15.22
N SER A 101 -52.17 22.28 14.39
CA SER A 101 -51.62 20.95 14.02
C SER A 101 -50.24 21.06 13.37
N TYR A 102 -50.03 22.11 12.56
CA TYR A 102 -48.77 22.38 11.87
C TYR A 102 -47.66 22.80 12.84
N GLU A 103 -47.99 23.59 13.88
CA GLU A 103 -47.05 23.98 14.92
C GLU A 103 -46.53 22.77 15.70
N LYS A 104 -47.40 21.81 16.04
CA LYS A 104 -47.01 20.55 16.72
C LYS A 104 -46.08 19.68 15.87
N GLU A 105 -46.26 19.67 14.54
CA GLU A 105 -45.36 18.97 13.62
C GLU A 105 -43.98 19.63 13.57
N LEU A 106 -43.92 20.97 13.61
CA LEU A 106 -42.66 21.71 13.69
C LEU A 106 -41.94 21.49 15.03
N GLU A 107 -42.66 21.39 16.15
CA GLU A 107 -42.05 21.03 17.45
C GLU A 107 -41.38 19.65 17.41
N TRP A 108 -42.05 18.64 16.83
CA TRP A 108 -41.47 17.30 16.65
C TRP A 108 -40.26 17.30 15.71
N LEU A 109 -40.34 18.05 14.61
CA LEU A 109 -39.23 18.18 13.67
C LEU A 109 -38.02 18.85 14.32
N LEU A 110 -38.23 19.91 15.10
CA LEU A 110 -37.16 20.61 15.84
C LEU A 110 -36.46 19.68 16.82
N VAL A 111 -37.21 18.93 17.64
CA VAL A 111 -36.65 17.96 18.59
C VAL A 111 -35.88 16.86 17.87
N SER A 112 -36.35 16.44 16.70
CA SER A 112 -35.73 15.37 15.93
C SER A 112 -34.43 15.82 15.25
N LYS A 113 -34.41 17.03 14.68
CA LYS A 113 -33.17 17.67 14.18
C LYS A 113 -32.15 17.86 15.30
N ALA A 114 -32.60 18.28 16.48
CA ALA A 114 -31.74 18.37 17.67
C ALA A 114 -31.22 17.00 18.13
N THR A 115 -32.04 15.95 18.04
CA THR A 115 -31.64 14.57 18.34
C THR A 115 -30.56 14.08 17.40
N VAL A 116 -30.67 14.34 16.10
CA VAL A 116 -29.65 14.00 15.08
C VAL A 116 -28.31 14.69 15.39
N GLN A 117 -28.35 15.99 15.74
CA GLN A 117 -27.15 16.73 16.13
C GLN A 117 -26.53 16.20 17.45
N ALA A 118 -27.35 15.93 18.46
CA ALA A 118 -26.90 15.36 19.74
C ALA A 118 -26.30 13.96 19.58
N TYR A 119 -26.89 13.13 18.72
CA TYR A 119 -26.37 11.82 18.35
C TYR A 119 -25.01 11.92 17.66
N GLY A 120 -24.83 12.87 16.74
CA GLY A 120 -23.53 13.17 16.14
C GLY A 120 -22.47 13.57 17.16
N VAL A 121 -22.82 14.42 18.13
CA VAL A 121 -21.90 14.83 19.22
C VAL A 121 -21.49 13.62 20.07
N LEU A 122 -22.43 12.71 20.37
CA LEU A 122 -22.15 11.49 21.13
C LEU A 122 -21.23 10.54 20.37
N LEU A 123 -21.52 10.23 19.10
CA LEU A 123 -20.67 9.39 18.26
C LEU A 123 -19.26 9.95 18.16
N ASN A 124 -19.13 11.26 17.93
CA ASN A 124 -17.83 11.92 17.85
C ASN A 124 -17.08 11.84 19.20
N THR A 125 -17.78 12.02 20.32
CA THR A 125 -17.19 11.89 21.66
C THR A 125 -16.63 10.50 21.90
N LEU A 126 -17.39 9.44 21.62
CA LEU A 126 -16.93 8.04 21.77
C LEU A 126 -15.75 7.70 20.84
N LEU A 127 -15.76 8.22 19.61
CA LEU A 127 -14.69 8.03 18.61
C LEU A 127 -13.39 8.73 19.00
N GLU A 128 -13.43 10.03 19.30
CA GLU A 128 -12.25 10.83 19.67
C GLU A 128 -11.54 10.26 20.90
N GLN A 129 -12.32 9.67 21.79
CA GLN A 129 -11.86 9.05 23.02
C GLN A 129 -11.15 7.71 22.82
N THR A 130 -11.22 7.11 21.64
CA THR A 130 -10.60 5.81 21.33
C THR A 130 -9.10 5.92 21.00
N ILE A 131 -8.68 6.99 20.31
CA ILE A 131 -7.27 7.19 19.90
C ILE A 131 -6.32 7.25 21.11
N PRO A 132 -6.61 8.03 22.18
CA PRO A 132 -5.72 8.13 23.32
C PRO A 132 -5.65 6.81 24.13
N LEU A 133 -6.71 6.01 24.14
CA LEU A 133 -6.72 4.67 24.77
C LEU A 133 -5.78 3.72 24.03
N SER A 134 -5.79 3.73 22.70
CA SER A 134 -4.89 2.89 21.88
C SER A 134 -3.41 3.17 22.19
N ASN A 135 -3.03 4.44 22.32
CA ASN A 135 -1.67 4.84 22.68
C ASN A 135 -1.24 4.34 24.07
N ASP A 136 -2.15 4.32 25.04
CA ASP A 136 -1.87 3.83 26.39
C ASP A 136 -1.83 2.29 26.45
N ILE A 137 -2.65 1.59 25.63
CA ILE A 137 -2.57 0.13 25.45
C ILE A 137 -1.22 -0.26 24.83
N TRP A 138 -0.79 0.44 23.78
CA TRP A 138 0.48 0.17 23.09
C TRP A 138 1.69 0.35 24.01
N TYR A 139 1.66 1.36 24.87
CA TYR A 139 2.68 1.52 25.92
C TYR A 139 2.76 0.29 26.84
N TRP A 140 1.61 -0.25 27.28
CA TRP A 140 1.63 -1.44 28.13
C TRP A 140 2.03 -2.71 27.38
N ASP A 141 1.67 -2.83 26.09
CA ASP A 141 2.17 -3.92 25.22
C ASP A 141 3.69 -3.87 25.09
N GLU A 142 4.30 -2.68 24.94
CA GLU A 142 5.76 -2.52 24.89
C GLU A 142 6.42 -2.91 26.22
N VAL A 143 5.85 -2.48 27.35
CA VAL A 143 6.33 -2.85 28.69
C VAL A 143 6.21 -4.35 28.93
N LEU A 144 5.15 -5.01 28.45
CA LEU A 144 4.91 -6.45 28.61
C LEU A 144 5.65 -7.31 27.58
N GLY A 145 5.93 -6.78 26.39
CA GLY A 145 6.60 -7.46 25.29
C GLY A 145 8.09 -7.70 25.53
N SER A 146 8.74 -6.92 26.41
CA SER A 146 10.15 -7.09 26.75
C SER A 146 10.44 -7.03 28.24
N TYR A 147 11.29 -7.93 28.72
CA TYR A 147 11.82 -7.88 30.09
C TYR A 147 12.65 -6.62 30.36
N THR A 148 13.30 -6.07 29.33
CA THR A 148 14.08 -4.83 29.44
C THR A 148 13.18 -3.63 29.72
N PHE A 149 12.07 -3.50 28.97
CA PHE A 149 11.09 -2.43 29.20
C PHE A 149 10.35 -2.60 30.53
N THR A 150 10.04 -3.84 30.93
CA THR A 150 9.56 -4.13 32.29
C THR A 150 10.55 -3.67 33.37
N ALA A 151 11.85 -3.89 33.17
CA ALA A 151 12.88 -3.47 34.11
C ALA A 151 12.99 -1.94 34.19
N ILE A 152 12.99 -1.25 33.06
CA ILE A 152 12.96 0.21 32.98
C ILE A 152 11.72 0.77 33.70
N TYR A 153 10.53 0.21 33.43
CA TYR A 153 9.30 0.59 34.12
C TYR A 153 9.37 0.38 35.64
N THR A 154 9.97 -0.74 36.08
CA THR A 154 10.17 -1.04 37.51
C THR A 154 11.11 -0.03 38.17
N ILE A 155 12.16 0.40 37.47
CA ILE A 155 13.08 1.45 37.95
C ILE A 155 12.39 2.81 37.97
N GLN A 156 11.70 3.18 36.89
CA GLN A 156 10.96 4.44 36.76
C GLN A 156 9.95 4.65 37.89
N THR A 157 9.24 3.59 38.27
CA THR A 157 8.21 3.61 39.33
C THR A 157 8.75 3.34 40.73
N SER A 158 10.04 3.01 40.88
CA SER A 158 10.64 2.68 42.18
C SER A 158 10.56 3.80 43.23
N PRO A 159 10.70 5.11 42.91
CA PRO A 159 10.61 6.16 43.92
C PRO A 159 9.20 6.28 44.51
N LEU A 160 8.17 6.13 43.67
CA LEU A 160 6.77 6.16 44.09
C LEU A 160 6.43 4.94 44.95
N ARG A 161 6.87 3.75 44.53
CA ARG A 161 6.66 2.51 45.28
C ARG A 161 7.35 2.53 46.63
N PHE A 162 8.54 3.12 46.70
CA PHE A 162 9.27 3.31 47.96
C PHE A 162 8.56 4.32 48.87
N TRP A 163 8.01 5.41 48.30
CA TRP A 163 7.22 6.38 49.02
C TRP A 163 5.94 5.77 49.60
N ASP A 164 5.16 5.05 48.81
CA ASP A 164 3.94 4.38 49.24
C ASP A 164 4.23 3.36 50.35
N TRP A 165 5.29 2.56 50.17
CA TRP A 165 5.75 1.63 51.20
C TRP A 165 6.17 2.33 52.51
N THR A 166 6.88 3.45 52.41
CA THR A 166 7.30 4.24 53.58
C THR A 166 6.11 4.89 54.27
N LYS A 167 5.13 5.36 53.50
CA LYS A 167 3.88 5.95 54.00
C LYS A 167 3.04 4.90 54.72
N ASP A 168 2.87 3.71 54.17
CA ASP A 168 2.14 2.60 54.81
C ASP A 168 2.78 2.21 56.15
N ILE A 169 4.11 2.14 56.20
CA ILE A 169 4.86 1.87 57.44
C ILE A 169 4.67 3.00 58.44
N TYR A 170 4.69 4.26 57.97
CA TYR A 170 4.50 5.42 58.82
C TYR A 170 3.09 5.47 59.41
N GLU A 171 2.05 5.21 58.62
CA GLU A 171 0.66 5.18 59.07
C GLU A 171 0.40 4.04 60.06
N ASP A 172 0.88 2.81 59.78
CA ASP A 172 0.80 1.68 60.72
C ASP A 172 1.58 1.97 62.02
N SER A 173 2.78 2.53 61.92
CA SER A 173 3.59 2.89 63.09
C SER A 173 2.93 4.00 63.91
N ARG A 174 2.30 4.98 63.26
CA ARG A 174 1.57 6.07 63.91
C ARG A 174 0.31 5.55 64.61
N ASP A 175 -0.44 4.67 63.97
CA ASP A 175 -1.65 4.08 64.55
C ASP A 175 -1.32 3.16 65.73
N ARG A 176 -0.23 2.39 65.65
CA ARG A 176 0.30 1.60 66.79
C ARG A 176 0.79 2.51 67.93
N PHE A 177 1.46 3.61 67.62
CA PHE A 177 1.89 4.60 68.61
C PHE A 177 0.71 5.31 69.27
N ALA A 178 -0.37 5.59 68.52
CA ALA A 178 -1.61 6.15 69.05
C ALA A 178 -2.32 5.18 70.00
N ARG A 179 -2.39 3.88 69.66
CA ARG A 179 -2.97 2.82 70.52
C ARG A 179 -2.18 2.60 71.82
N LEU A 180 -0.85 2.73 71.79
CA LEU A 180 0.00 2.68 72.99
C LEU A 180 -0.20 3.88 73.92
N ARG A 181 -0.68 5.00 73.39
CA ARG A 181 -0.91 6.24 74.15
C ARG A 181 -2.29 6.27 74.83
N THR A 182 -3.21 5.40 74.40
CA THR A 182 -4.58 5.29 74.92
C THR A 182 -4.85 4.00 75.70
N ALA A 183 -3.83 3.16 75.91
CA ALA A 183 -3.96 1.92 76.68
C ALA A 183 -4.11 2.21 78.20
N PRO A 184 -5.06 1.57 78.92
CA PRO A 184 -5.25 1.79 80.36
C PRO A 184 -4.07 1.29 81.20
N GLU A 185 -3.82 1.96 82.32
CA GLU A 185 -2.75 1.75 83.30
C GLU A 185 -2.77 0.35 83.96
N GLU A 186 -2.47 -0.72 83.24
CA GLU A 186 -2.29 -2.03 83.88
C GLU A 186 -1.45 -2.96 83.00
N THR A 187 -0.17 -2.59 82.77
CA THR A 187 0.98 -3.51 82.70
C THR A 187 2.27 -2.76 82.34
N LEU A 188 3.20 -2.75 83.31
CA LEU A 188 4.67 -2.60 83.20
C LEU A 188 5.33 -1.19 83.15
N SER A 189 5.83 -0.83 84.33
CA SER A 189 7.16 -0.25 84.64
C SER A 189 7.50 1.20 84.26
N ALA A 190 7.23 2.09 85.21
CA ALA A 190 7.60 3.49 85.30
C ALA A 190 9.12 3.77 85.51
N THR A 191 10.02 3.29 84.63
CA THR A 191 11.47 3.61 84.78
C THR A 191 12.25 3.85 83.48
N ALA A 192 11.61 4.32 82.41
CA ALA A 192 12.36 4.75 81.21
C ALA A 192 11.69 5.83 80.34
N ILE A 193 10.73 6.62 80.84
CA ILE A 193 10.27 7.82 80.12
C ILE A 193 11.21 8.98 80.48
N GLY A 194 12.46 8.87 80.03
CA GLY A 194 13.39 9.97 80.04
C GLY A 194 12.90 11.06 79.09
N THR A 195 12.88 12.30 79.57
CA THR A 195 12.51 13.55 78.89
C THR A 195 13.43 13.93 77.72
N SER A 196 14.19 12.99 77.15
CA SER A 196 15.06 13.26 76.00
C SER A 196 14.41 12.82 74.69
N VAL A 197 14.55 13.67 73.67
CA VAL A 197 14.17 13.39 72.28
C VAL A 197 14.73 12.03 71.82
N THR A 198 15.93 11.69 72.29
CA THR A 198 16.63 10.43 71.99
C THR A 198 15.90 9.17 72.47
N ALA A 199 15.24 9.21 73.63
CA ALA A 199 14.50 8.06 74.16
C ALA A 199 13.21 7.79 73.35
N ARG A 200 12.49 8.86 72.97
CA ARG A 200 11.31 8.78 72.09
C ARG A 200 11.68 8.26 70.69
N TRP A 201 12.82 8.70 70.16
CA TRP A 201 13.35 8.19 68.89
C TRP A 201 13.72 6.71 68.95
N LYS A 202 14.25 6.23 70.07
CA LYS A 202 14.58 4.80 70.26
C LYS A 202 13.32 3.92 70.32
N THR A 203 12.26 4.39 70.97
CA THR A 203 10.96 3.70 70.99
C THR A 203 10.28 3.71 69.63
N PHE A 204 10.33 4.84 68.91
CA PHE A 204 9.82 4.94 67.53
C PHE A 204 10.58 4.01 66.57
N TYR A 205 11.92 4.01 66.60
CA TYR A 205 12.73 3.08 65.81
C TYR A 205 12.49 1.62 66.18
N GLY A 206 12.26 1.33 67.47
CA GLY A 206 11.88 0.01 67.94
C GLY A 206 10.57 -0.47 67.31
N LEU A 207 9.54 0.37 67.32
CA LEU A 207 8.23 0.10 66.70
C LEU A 207 8.31 -0.03 65.17
N VAL A 208 9.06 0.84 64.49
CA VAL A 208 9.29 0.73 63.04
C VAL A 208 10.02 -0.58 62.73
N ARG A 209 11.04 -0.94 63.53
CA ARG A 209 11.78 -2.20 63.39
C ARG A 209 10.88 -3.41 63.61
N ASP A 210 10.01 -3.36 64.61
CA ASP A 210 9.13 -4.47 64.96
C ASP A 210 7.96 -4.61 63.95
N SER A 211 7.42 -3.49 63.41
CA SER A 211 6.46 -3.50 62.28
C SER A 211 7.10 -4.09 61.00
N ILE A 212 8.36 -3.73 60.72
CA ILE A 212 9.14 -4.33 59.61
C ILE A 212 9.39 -5.83 59.85
N ARG A 213 9.68 -6.23 61.09
CA ARG A 213 10.03 -7.62 61.45
C ARG A 213 8.83 -8.55 61.47
N GLU A 214 7.66 -8.11 61.95
CA GLU A 214 6.43 -8.90 62.00
C GLU A 214 5.81 -9.12 60.60
N ARG A 215 5.93 -8.14 59.68
CA ARG A 215 5.52 -8.34 58.28
C ARG A 215 6.48 -9.27 57.50
N SER A 216 7.62 -9.68 58.07
CA SER A 216 8.73 -10.25 57.28
C SER A 216 8.71 -11.76 57.02
N VAL A 217 7.78 -12.58 57.54
CA VAL A 217 7.87 -14.04 57.30
C VAL A 217 6.87 -14.52 56.26
N THR A 218 5.64 -14.01 56.28
CA THR A 218 4.59 -14.37 55.29
C THR A 218 4.63 -13.49 54.04
N ASP A 219 5.01 -12.22 54.14
CA ASP A 219 5.09 -11.28 52.99
C ASP A 219 6.41 -11.45 52.18
N ILE A 220 7.46 -12.01 52.79
CA ILE A 220 8.71 -12.36 52.07
C ILE A 220 8.49 -13.57 51.16
N GLN A 221 7.70 -14.58 51.56
CA GLN A 221 7.38 -15.72 50.69
C GLN A 221 6.50 -15.32 49.49
N ALA A 222 5.60 -14.33 49.64
CA ALA A 222 4.86 -13.76 48.50
C ALA A 222 5.73 -12.86 47.58
N ARG A 223 6.87 -12.37 48.07
CA ARG A 223 7.83 -11.51 47.35
C ARG A 223 9.00 -12.25 46.70
N VAL A 224 9.01 -13.59 46.70
CA VAL A 224 9.93 -14.41 45.87
C VAL A 224 9.47 -14.49 44.40
N LEU A 225 8.31 -13.91 44.06
CA LEU A 225 8.07 -13.46 42.69
C LEU A 225 8.89 -12.20 42.45
N SER A 226 9.80 -12.22 41.48
CA SER A 226 10.73 -11.13 41.18
C SER A 226 10.00 -9.75 41.15
N PRO A 227 10.63 -8.65 41.57
CA PRO A 227 10.05 -7.30 41.46
C PRO A 227 9.49 -6.98 40.06
N LEU A 228 10.07 -7.62 39.04
CA LEU A 228 9.61 -7.61 37.65
C LEU A 228 8.28 -8.34 37.46
N ALA A 229 8.07 -9.50 38.10
CA ALA A 229 6.80 -10.24 38.05
C ALA A 229 5.64 -9.43 38.66
N LYS A 230 5.86 -8.73 39.78
CA LYS A 230 4.85 -7.83 40.38
C LYS A 230 4.52 -6.66 39.44
N SER A 231 5.54 -6.03 38.85
CA SER A 231 5.35 -4.98 37.83
C SER A 231 4.60 -5.49 36.60
N ARG A 232 4.88 -6.70 36.13
CA ARG A 232 4.18 -7.30 34.99
C ARG A 232 2.74 -7.65 35.32
N SER A 233 2.45 -8.15 36.51
CA SER A 233 1.08 -8.40 36.95
C SER A 233 0.27 -7.11 37.06
N GLU A 234 0.88 -6.03 37.57
CA GLU A 234 0.25 -4.71 37.63
C GLU A 234 -0.01 -4.16 36.21
N ALA A 235 0.98 -4.24 35.31
CA ALA A 235 0.86 -3.82 33.93
C ALA A 235 -0.22 -4.61 33.17
N ARG A 236 -0.31 -5.93 33.37
CA ARG A 236 -1.37 -6.78 32.80
C ARG A 236 -2.76 -6.35 33.27
N ARG A 237 -2.93 -6.08 34.57
CA ARG A 237 -4.21 -5.61 35.11
C ARG A 237 -4.60 -4.25 34.54
N LYS A 238 -3.65 -3.32 34.43
CA LYS A 238 -3.88 -1.98 33.84
C LYS A 238 -4.22 -2.07 32.35
N GLN A 239 -3.50 -2.90 31.61
CA GLN A 239 -3.78 -3.17 30.21
C GLN A 239 -5.17 -3.80 30.01
N ALA A 240 -5.53 -4.80 30.82
CA ALA A 240 -6.85 -5.43 30.76
C ALA A 240 -7.98 -4.42 31.01
N GLY A 241 -7.81 -3.51 31.98
CA GLY A 241 -8.76 -2.42 32.22
C GLY A 241 -8.92 -1.47 31.02
N LEU A 242 -7.83 -1.10 30.35
CA LEU A 242 -7.90 -0.26 29.13
C LEU A 242 -8.50 -0.99 27.93
N LYS A 243 -8.19 -2.28 27.74
CA LYS A 243 -8.77 -3.11 26.68
C LYS A 243 -10.28 -3.25 26.87
N ARG A 244 -10.72 -3.52 28.09
CA ARG A 244 -12.14 -3.58 28.45
C ARG A 244 -12.84 -2.25 28.23
N LEU A 245 -12.23 -1.12 28.63
CA LEU A 245 -12.78 0.20 28.36
C LEU A 245 -12.94 0.48 26.86
N ARG A 246 -11.96 0.09 26.03
CA ARG A 246 -12.04 0.21 24.57
C ARG A 246 -13.14 -0.68 23.97
N GLU A 247 -13.25 -1.91 24.44
CA GLU A 247 -14.29 -2.86 24.00
C GLU A 247 -15.70 -2.36 24.35
N MET A 248 -15.88 -1.83 25.57
CA MET A 248 -17.15 -1.22 26.00
C MET A 248 -17.51 0.03 25.18
N SER A 249 -16.55 0.91 24.89
CA SER A 249 -16.78 2.06 24.01
C SER A 249 -17.10 1.65 22.58
N ALA A 250 -16.49 0.58 22.06
CA ALA A 250 -16.75 0.06 20.72
C ALA A 250 -18.13 -0.63 20.64
N SER A 251 -18.52 -1.42 21.64
CA SER A 251 -19.86 -2.02 21.72
C SER A 251 -20.93 -0.93 21.87
N GLY A 252 -20.73 0.08 22.73
CA GLY A 252 -21.63 1.23 22.83
C GLY A 252 -21.78 2.01 21.51
N LEU A 253 -20.70 2.19 20.76
CA LEU A 253 -20.74 2.78 19.42
C LEU A 253 -21.53 1.89 18.43
N GLY A 254 -21.31 0.58 18.47
CA GLY A 254 -22.02 -0.41 17.65
C GLY A 254 -23.52 -0.40 17.90
N VAL A 255 -23.94 -0.48 19.17
CA VAL A 255 -25.35 -0.41 19.58
C VAL A 255 -26.01 0.89 19.09
N LEU A 256 -25.31 2.03 19.23
CA LEU A 256 -25.82 3.31 18.73
C LEU A 256 -25.92 3.36 17.21
N MET A 257 -25.01 2.71 16.47
CA MET A 257 -25.01 2.70 15.01
C MET A 257 -26.04 1.74 14.40
N ASP A 258 -26.34 0.64 15.08
CA ASP A 258 -27.28 -0.39 14.62
C ASP A 258 -28.74 0.01 14.91
N GLU A 259 -29.00 0.53 16.11
CA GLU A 259 -30.36 0.77 16.61
C GLU A 259 -30.71 2.27 16.72
N GLY A 260 -29.71 3.16 16.73
CA GLY A 260 -29.92 4.60 16.89
C GLY A 260 -30.33 5.30 15.57
N LEU A 261 -31.45 6.01 15.60
CA LEU A 261 -32.00 6.82 14.49
C LEU A 261 -32.14 6.04 13.16
N ASN A 262 -32.39 4.74 13.24
CA ASN A 262 -32.65 3.91 12.07
C ASN A 262 -34.10 4.08 11.61
N PHE A 263 -34.29 4.95 10.62
CA PHE A 263 -35.56 5.09 9.91
C PHE A 263 -35.56 4.06 8.76
N ASP A 264 -36.14 2.87 8.96
CA ASP A 264 -36.24 1.79 7.97
C ASP A 264 -36.92 2.25 6.67
N ILE A 265 -36.12 2.79 5.74
CA ILE A 265 -36.55 3.13 4.39
C ILE A 265 -35.75 2.24 3.44
N SER A 266 -36.13 0.97 3.37
CA SER A 266 -35.65 0.05 2.33
C SER A 266 -36.31 0.41 1.00
N GLU A 267 -35.52 0.65 -0.06
CA GLU A 267 -36.04 0.88 -1.42
C GLU A 267 -36.73 -0.36 -2.05
N ASP A 268 -36.72 -1.52 -1.38
CA ASP A 268 -37.25 -2.79 -1.91
C ASP A 268 -38.61 -3.25 -1.35
N ASN A 269 -39.27 -2.52 -0.43
CA ASN A 269 -40.54 -2.97 0.13
C ASN A 269 -41.76 -2.48 -0.68
N THR A 270 -42.02 -3.13 -1.81
CA THR A 270 -43.28 -3.06 -2.56
C THR A 270 -44.35 -3.98 -1.95
N GLY A 271 -44.52 -3.93 -0.63
CA GLY A 271 -45.45 -4.73 0.16
C GLY A 271 -46.37 -3.85 1.00
N SER A 272 -47.67 -4.17 1.00
CA SER A 272 -48.80 -3.38 1.48
C SER A 272 -48.92 -3.20 3.01
N HIS A 273 -47.92 -2.61 3.66
CA HIS A 273 -48.06 -2.00 4.99
C HIS A 273 -47.21 -0.71 5.03
N GLY A 274 -47.82 0.41 4.62
CA GLY A 274 -47.20 1.72 4.80
C GLY A 274 -47.06 2.02 6.29
N MET A 275 -45.86 2.40 6.72
CA MET A 275 -45.61 2.98 8.03
C MET A 275 -46.60 4.12 8.26
N ASP A 276 -47.40 4.01 9.31
CA ASP A 276 -48.38 5.04 9.69
C ASP A 276 -47.60 6.27 10.20
N GLY A 277 -48.14 7.47 10.03
CA GLY A 277 -47.41 8.74 10.29
C GLY A 277 -46.86 8.94 11.72
N SER A 278 -47.16 8.02 12.65
CA SER A 278 -46.73 7.99 14.05
C SER A 278 -45.41 7.26 14.33
N ASP A 279 -44.79 6.58 13.35
CA ASP A 279 -43.70 5.63 13.66
C ASP A 279 -42.31 6.27 13.81
N TRP A 280 -42.01 7.38 13.13
CA TRP A 280 -40.69 8.02 13.22
C TRP A 280 -40.46 8.74 14.56
N ASN A 281 -41.52 9.27 15.18
CA ASN A 281 -41.47 9.84 16.53
C ASN A 281 -41.04 8.80 17.58
N VAL A 282 -41.45 7.54 17.39
CA VAL A 282 -41.05 6.42 18.27
C VAL A 282 -39.57 6.08 18.09
N VAL A 283 -39.04 6.15 16.87
CA VAL A 283 -37.61 5.96 16.60
C VAL A 283 -36.80 7.04 17.30
N VAL A 284 -37.25 8.29 17.26
CA VAL A 284 -36.60 9.41 17.97
C VAL A 284 -36.65 9.23 19.48
N GLU A 285 -37.81 8.88 20.06
CA GLU A 285 -37.96 8.58 21.49
C GLU A 285 -37.00 7.47 21.95
N ARG A 286 -36.98 6.33 21.23
CA ARG A 286 -36.07 5.21 21.51
C ARG A 286 -34.61 5.61 21.41
N SER A 287 -34.26 6.40 20.40
CA SER A 287 -32.89 6.87 20.20
C SER A 287 -32.41 7.77 21.34
N VAL A 288 -33.27 8.65 21.87
CA VAL A 288 -32.94 9.49 23.03
C VAL A 288 -32.70 8.64 24.29
N ALA A 289 -33.54 7.64 24.55
CA ALA A 289 -33.35 6.74 25.68
C ALA A 289 -32.10 5.85 25.53
N LEU A 290 -31.82 5.41 24.30
CA LEU A 290 -30.62 4.63 23.97
C LEU A 290 -29.34 5.43 24.24
N MET A 291 -29.28 6.68 23.77
CA MET A 291 -28.14 7.57 24.03
C MET A 291 -27.87 7.77 25.52
N ASP A 292 -28.92 7.98 26.32
CA ASP A 292 -28.83 8.14 27.77
C ASP A 292 -28.31 6.87 28.46
N THR A 293 -28.88 5.71 28.10
CA THR A 293 -28.56 4.41 28.71
C THR A 293 -27.15 3.96 28.37
N VAL A 294 -26.70 4.15 27.12
CA VAL A 294 -25.34 3.85 26.69
C VAL A 294 -24.32 4.72 27.45
N LEU A 295 -24.56 6.03 27.56
CA LEU A 295 -23.66 6.94 28.27
C LEU A 295 -23.43 6.55 29.74
N ARG A 296 -24.47 6.04 30.42
CA ARG A 296 -24.44 5.63 31.83
C ARG A 296 -23.69 4.31 32.05
N ASN A 297 -23.77 3.38 31.10
CA ASN A 297 -23.26 2.01 31.30
C ASN A 297 -21.90 1.74 30.63
N VAL A 298 -21.49 2.51 29.61
CA VAL A 298 -20.22 2.27 28.88
C VAL A 298 -18.97 2.38 29.77
N THR A 299 -19.02 3.15 30.86
CA THR A 299 -17.88 3.33 31.77
C THR A 299 -17.86 2.32 32.93
N ALA A 300 -18.87 1.44 33.04
CA ALA A 300 -18.96 0.41 34.08
C ALA A 300 -18.11 -0.82 33.71
N LEU A 301 -16.84 -0.85 34.14
CA LEU A 301 -15.90 -1.92 33.80
C LEU A 301 -16.11 -3.25 34.54
N GLU A 302 -17.15 -3.36 35.36
CA GLU A 302 -17.43 -4.57 36.16
C GLU A 302 -18.25 -5.60 35.37
N THR A 303 -19.16 -5.14 34.49
CA THR A 303 -20.06 -5.97 33.66
C THR A 303 -19.41 -6.40 32.34
N GLY A 304 -19.73 -7.59 31.85
CA GLY A 304 -19.22 -8.09 30.56
C GLY A 304 -19.86 -7.36 29.37
N VAL A 305 -19.26 -7.46 28.17
CA VAL A 305 -19.80 -6.80 26.95
C VAL A 305 -21.21 -7.31 26.60
N SER A 306 -21.46 -8.61 26.69
CA SER A 306 -22.79 -9.19 26.42
C SER A 306 -23.83 -8.76 27.46
N GLU A 307 -23.42 -8.73 28.73
CA GLU A 307 -24.28 -8.30 29.84
C GLU A 307 -24.58 -6.79 29.74
N PHE A 308 -23.65 -6.00 29.23
CA PHE A 308 -23.87 -4.58 28.93
C PHE A 308 -24.94 -4.39 27.85
N GLU A 309 -24.86 -5.10 26.74
CA GLU A 309 -25.87 -5.01 25.66
C GLU A 309 -27.25 -5.42 26.18
N ASP A 310 -27.35 -6.52 26.93
CA ASP A 310 -28.59 -6.98 27.55
C ASP A 310 -29.18 -5.92 28.52
N ILE A 311 -28.34 -5.32 29.38
CA ILE A 311 -28.75 -4.25 30.30
C ILE A 311 -29.24 -3.02 29.53
N VAL A 312 -28.55 -2.63 28.45
CA VAL A 312 -28.94 -1.48 27.63
C VAL A 312 -30.29 -1.73 26.96
N PHE A 313 -30.49 -2.88 26.33
CA PHE A 313 -31.76 -3.22 25.67
C PHE A 313 -32.91 -3.35 26.67
N ALA A 314 -32.69 -4.01 27.81
CA ALA A 314 -33.70 -4.12 28.86
C ALA A 314 -34.09 -2.74 29.44
N SER A 315 -33.10 -1.88 29.71
CA SER A 315 -33.34 -0.54 30.27
C SER A 315 -34.07 0.38 29.30
N VAL A 316 -33.82 0.25 27.99
CA VAL A 316 -34.55 1.02 26.96
C VAL A 316 -35.98 0.47 26.77
N ALA A 317 -36.19 -0.84 26.88
CA ALA A 317 -37.51 -1.46 26.78
C ALA A 317 -38.42 -1.14 27.99
N ASP A 318 -37.84 -1.02 29.18
CA ASP A 318 -38.51 -0.70 30.44
C ASP A 318 -38.59 0.82 30.72
N ASP A 319 -38.17 1.66 29.77
CA ASP A 319 -38.19 3.12 29.94
C ASP A 319 -39.65 3.63 30.06
N PRO A 320 -40.03 4.25 31.19
CA PRO A 320 -41.42 4.63 31.46
C PRO A 320 -41.98 5.68 30.47
N GLU A 321 -41.12 6.44 29.79
CA GLU A 321 -41.53 7.37 28.73
C GLU A 321 -41.85 6.65 27.41
N ILE A 322 -41.22 5.49 27.16
CA ILE A 322 -41.41 4.65 25.96
C ILE A 322 -42.53 3.61 26.16
N SER A 323 -42.61 2.96 27.32
CA SER A 323 -43.56 1.87 27.61
C SER A 323 -45.00 2.33 27.86
N SER A 324 -45.27 3.65 27.89
CA SER A 324 -46.58 4.26 28.08
C SER A 324 -47.53 4.12 26.86
N ARG A 325 -47.61 2.92 26.27
CA ARG A 325 -48.56 2.57 25.20
C ARG A 325 -49.93 2.08 25.71
N SER A 326 -50.18 2.12 27.03
CA SER A 326 -51.51 1.83 27.59
C SER A 326 -51.90 2.84 28.67
N MET A 327 -52.57 3.94 28.29
CA MET A 327 -53.67 4.61 29.00
C MET A 327 -54.02 5.95 28.33
N GLY A 328 -55.33 6.24 28.22
CA GLY A 328 -55.97 7.58 28.07
C GLY A 328 -55.51 8.57 27.00
N MET A 329 -56.44 9.03 26.15
CA MET A 329 -56.29 10.07 25.10
C MET A 329 -55.82 11.48 25.58
N GLY A 330 -55.52 11.64 26.87
CA GLY A 330 -55.06 12.88 27.51
C GLY A 330 -53.53 13.01 27.66
N GLU A 331 -52.76 11.91 27.67
CA GLU A 331 -51.29 11.95 27.94
C GLU A 331 -50.41 11.87 26.68
N LEU A 332 -50.99 11.69 25.50
CA LEU A 332 -50.28 11.75 24.20
C LEU A 332 -49.90 13.18 23.76
N ARG A 333 -50.18 14.20 24.59
CA ARG A 333 -50.24 15.61 24.15
C ARG A 333 -49.02 16.49 24.50
N ASP A 334 -48.05 15.99 25.30
CA ASP A 334 -46.91 16.78 25.84
C ASP A 334 -45.50 16.17 25.59
N LYS A 335 -45.35 15.28 24.61
CA LYS A 335 -44.12 14.47 24.41
C LYS A 335 -42.88 15.22 23.89
N PRO A 336 -42.96 16.17 22.94
CA PRO A 336 -41.78 16.92 22.46
C PRO A 336 -41.08 17.73 23.55
N ALA A 337 -41.84 18.35 24.46
CA ALA A 337 -41.30 19.13 25.57
C ALA A 337 -40.49 18.27 26.55
N LYS A 338 -40.97 17.06 26.86
CA LYS A 338 -40.26 16.09 27.72
C LYS A 338 -38.97 15.59 27.07
N LEU A 339 -39.01 15.25 25.78
CA LEU A 339 -37.82 14.86 25.01
C LEU A 339 -36.79 15.98 24.92
N CYS A 340 -37.24 17.22 24.70
CA CYS A 340 -36.37 18.40 24.70
C CYS A 340 -35.60 18.53 26.03
N LYS A 341 -36.30 18.40 27.16
CA LYS A 341 -35.68 18.44 28.50
C LYS A 341 -34.69 17.28 28.72
N ARG A 342 -35.02 16.08 28.24
CA ARG A 342 -34.13 14.91 28.32
C ARG A 342 -32.87 15.08 27.47
N LEU A 343 -33.00 15.61 26.25
CA LEU A 343 -31.87 15.97 25.38
C LEU A 343 -30.97 17.04 26.02
N GLN A 344 -31.56 18.08 26.63
CA GLN A 344 -30.80 19.09 27.38
C GLN A 344 -30.00 18.45 28.53
N ASN A 345 -30.58 17.50 29.26
CA ASN A 345 -29.86 16.76 30.31
C ASN A 345 -28.70 15.90 29.75
N ILE A 346 -28.90 15.24 28.61
CA ILE A 346 -27.84 14.46 27.95
C ILE A 346 -26.66 15.36 27.55
N LEU A 347 -26.95 16.49 26.91
CA LEU A 347 -25.95 17.43 26.42
C LEU A 347 -25.20 18.18 27.55
N SER A 348 -25.91 18.60 28.60
CA SER A 348 -25.34 19.42 29.68
C SER A 348 -24.71 18.59 30.81
N THR A 349 -25.20 17.37 31.06
CA THR A 349 -24.84 16.59 32.25
C THR A 349 -24.20 15.24 31.88
N HIS A 350 -24.86 14.41 31.06
CA HIS A 350 -24.38 13.03 30.84
C HIS A 350 -23.12 12.97 29.97
N ILE A 351 -23.04 13.73 28.89
CA ILE A 351 -21.83 13.75 28.03
C ILE A 351 -20.61 14.29 28.80
N PRO A 352 -20.66 15.44 29.50
CA PRO A 352 -19.55 15.90 30.33
C PRO A 352 -19.17 14.92 31.44
N ALA A 353 -20.15 14.30 32.12
CA ALA A 353 -19.87 13.30 33.15
C ALA A 353 -19.17 12.07 32.57
N HIS A 354 -19.57 11.61 31.38
CA HIS A 354 -18.91 10.50 30.68
C HIS A 354 -17.45 10.84 30.34
N ILE A 355 -17.19 12.04 29.79
CA ILE A 355 -15.83 12.51 29.49
C ILE A 355 -14.97 12.49 30.75
N GLN A 356 -15.48 13.00 31.88
CA GLN A 356 -14.74 13.00 33.15
C GLN A 356 -14.50 11.59 33.70
N ALA A 357 -15.51 10.71 33.68
CA ALA A 357 -15.39 9.33 34.14
C ALA A 357 -14.35 8.56 33.32
N GLN A 358 -14.36 8.73 32.00
CA GLN A 358 -13.38 8.08 31.14
C GLN A 358 -11.97 8.65 31.31
N GLN A 359 -11.82 9.97 31.48
CA GLN A 359 -10.53 10.58 31.82
C GLN A 359 -9.99 10.02 33.14
N HIS A 360 -10.85 9.84 34.16
CA HIS A 360 -10.47 9.23 35.42
C HIS A 360 -9.97 7.79 35.23
N LEU A 361 -10.73 6.93 34.56
CA LEU A 361 -10.34 5.54 34.24
C LEU A 361 -9.04 5.49 33.43
N ARG A 362 -8.86 6.42 32.48
CA ARG A 362 -7.63 6.54 31.71
C ARG A 362 -6.45 6.97 32.56
N THR A 363 -6.61 7.87 33.53
CA THR A 363 -5.50 8.20 34.46
C THR A 363 -5.16 7.05 35.40
N GLN A 364 -6.15 6.23 35.78
CA GLN A 364 -5.97 5.07 36.65
C GLN A 364 -5.24 3.90 35.95
N TYR A 365 -5.65 3.58 34.71
CA TYR A 365 -5.14 2.44 33.95
C TYR A 365 -4.10 2.81 32.88
N GLY A 366 -4.00 4.08 32.50
CA GLY A 366 -3.11 4.60 31.48
C GLY A 366 -1.63 4.61 31.89
N ARG A 367 -0.79 5.04 30.95
CA ARG A 367 0.66 5.10 31.17
C ARG A 367 1.03 6.14 32.25
N PRO A 368 2.14 5.93 32.98
CA PRO A 368 2.60 6.88 34.00
C PRO A 368 2.86 8.28 33.46
N HIS A 369 2.72 9.28 34.34
CA HIS A 369 2.98 10.68 34.03
C HIS A 369 4.40 10.88 33.45
N ARG A 370 4.58 11.89 32.59
CA ARG A 370 5.85 12.16 31.89
C ARG A 370 7.03 12.29 32.86
N LEU A 371 6.83 12.94 34.00
CA LEU A 371 7.87 13.08 35.04
C LEU A 371 8.38 11.72 35.54
N VAL A 372 7.49 10.74 35.71
CA VAL A 372 7.86 9.38 36.15
C VAL A 372 8.63 8.62 35.07
N ARG A 373 8.33 8.88 33.79
CA ARG A 373 9.00 8.20 32.67
C ARG A 373 10.37 8.79 32.34
N TYR A 374 10.52 10.11 32.48
CA TYR A 374 11.71 10.82 31.99
C TYR A 374 12.65 11.30 33.10
N TRP A 375 12.35 11.10 34.39
CA TRP A 375 13.28 11.53 35.46
C TRP A 375 14.66 10.88 35.31
N LEU A 376 14.73 9.58 34.96
CA LEU A 376 16.00 8.87 34.84
C LEU A 376 16.88 9.41 33.68
N PRO A 377 16.37 9.52 32.44
CA PRO A 377 17.07 10.24 31.36
C PRO A 377 17.41 11.70 31.71
N ALA A 378 16.51 12.44 32.37
CA ALA A 378 16.74 13.83 32.74
C ALA A 378 17.88 13.97 33.76
N THR A 379 17.96 13.09 34.76
CA THR A 379 19.11 13.04 35.68
C THR A 379 20.40 12.62 34.98
N ALA A 380 20.34 11.66 34.05
CA ALA A 380 21.50 11.27 33.26
C ALA A 380 22.01 12.42 32.37
N LEU A 381 21.11 13.20 31.77
CA LEU A 381 21.42 14.41 31.00
C LEU A 381 22.04 15.49 31.89
N LEU A 382 21.48 15.73 33.07
CA LEU A 382 22.02 16.70 34.04
C LEU A 382 23.42 16.30 34.54
N LEU A 383 23.66 15.01 34.80
CA LEU A 383 24.97 14.53 35.24
C LEU A 383 26.00 14.51 34.09
N SER A 384 25.57 14.23 32.86
CA SER A 384 26.40 14.28 31.65
C SER A 384 26.58 15.69 31.09
N SER A 385 25.86 16.69 31.59
CA SER A 385 25.92 18.08 31.14
C SER A 385 27.33 18.66 31.17
N THR A 386 28.15 18.30 32.16
CA THR A 386 29.56 18.72 32.25
C THR A 386 30.44 18.12 31.16
N THR A 387 30.13 16.90 30.71
CA THR A 387 30.85 16.20 29.64
C THR A 387 30.39 16.71 28.27
N ILE A 388 29.09 16.92 28.10
CA ILE A 388 28.50 17.53 26.90
C ILE A 388 29.02 18.96 26.72
N LEU A 389 29.11 19.76 27.79
CA LEU A 389 29.69 21.10 27.77
C LEU A 389 31.17 21.07 27.37
N ARG A 390 31.93 20.06 27.84
CA ARG A 390 33.33 19.86 27.44
C ARG A 390 33.47 19.53 25.95
N ILE A 391 32.60 18.66 25.44
CA ILE A 391 32.58 18.29 24.02
C ILE A 391 32.16 19.50 23.17
N ALA A 392 31.16 20.26 23.61
CA ALA A 392 30.70 21.47 22.92
C ALA A 392 31.78 22.57 22.88
N VAL A 393 32.52 22.77 23.98
CA VAL A 393 33.64 23.72 24.02
C VAL A 393 34.81 23.25 23.14
N ASN A 394 35.13 21.95 23.16
CA ASN A 394 36.21 21.39 22.33
C ASN A 394 35.87 21.33 20.83
N ARG A 395 34.57 21.29 20.48
CA ARG A 395 34.09 21.31 19.08
C ARG A 395 33.50 22.65 18.67
N LYS A 396 33.80 23.73 19.40
CA LYS A 396 33.28 25.08 19.13
C LYS A 396 33.48 25.53 17.67
N ALA A 397 34.62 25.18 17.06
CA ALA A 397 34.91 25.49 15.66
C ALA A 397 34.01 24.72 14.68
N GLU A 398 33.78 23.43 14.92
CA GLU A 398 32.86 22.62 14.10
C GLU A 398 31.40 23.07 14.28
N ILE A 399 31.01 23.47 15.49
CA ILE A 399 29.67 24.00 15.78
C ILE A 399 29.46 25.35 15.09
N LEU A 400 30.47 26.23 15.09
CA LEU A 400 30.43 27.49 14.34
C LEU A 400 30.32 27.25 12.84
N GLN A 401 31.05 26.26 12.31
CA GLN A 401 30.93 25.85 10.91
C GLN A 401 29.53 25.32 10.60
N TRP A 402 29.00 24.43 11.44
CA TRP A 402 27.62 23.94 11.29
C TRP A 402 26.57 25.04 11.36
N ILE A 403 26.75 26.05 12.21
CA ILE A 403 25.84 27.21 12.28
C ILE A 403 25.95 28.08 11.03
N GLN A 404 27.15 28.25 10.47
CA GLN A 404 27.34 28.95 9.20
C GLN A 404 26.75 28.17 8.01
N ASP A 405 26.94 26.85 7.99
CA ASP A 405 26.41 25.95 6.96
C ASP A 405 24.87 25.88 7.05
N LEU A 406 24.31 25.85 8.27
CA LEU A 406 22.87 25.95 8.49
C LEU A 406 22.33 27.32 8.06
N GLY A 407 23.04 28.40 8.38
CA GLY A 407 22.65 29.75 7.97
C GLY A 407 22.65 29.94 6.46
N SER A 408 23.67 29.44 5.76
CA SER A 408 23.71 29.45 4.29
C SER A 408 22.63 28.55 3.68
N THR A 409 22.39 27.36 4.24
CA THR A 409 21.31 26.48 3.80
C THR A 409 19.93 27.11 3.96
N MET A 410 19.67 27.82 5.07
CA MET A 410 18.40 28.53 5.28
C MET A 410 18.26 29.72 4.33
N GLN A 411 19.36 30.44 4.06
CA GLN A 411 19.38 31.54 3.11
C GLN A 411 19.11 31.04 1.68
N ASP A 412 19.75 29.94 1.27
CA ASP A 412 19.57 29.32 -0.04
C ASP A 412 18.15 28.74 -0.19
N PHE A 413 17.59 28.17 0.88
CA PHE A 413 16.21 27.72 0.89
C PHE A 413 15.25 28.90 0.68
N TRP A 414 15.39 29.98 1.46
CA TRP A 414 14.53 31.16 1.33
C TRP A 414 14.63 31.81 -0.05
N MET A 415 15.85 31.96 -0.58
CA MET A 415 16.06 32.60 -1.87
C MET A 415 15.56 31.73 -3.03
N ASN A 416 15.92 30.45 -3.06
CA ASN A 416 15.64 29.57 -4.21
C ASN A 416 14.22 29.01 -4.21
N TRP A 417 13.59 28.80 -3.05
CA TRP A 417 12.30 28.11 -2.94
C TRP A 417 11.13 29.05 -2.63
N ILE A 418 11.39 30.28 -2.19
CA ILE A 418 10.34 31.25 -1.87
C ILE A 418 10.51 32.53 -2.69
N VAL A 419 11.64 33.22 -2.57
CA VAL A 419 11.81 34.55 -3.19
C VAL A 419 11.85 34.47 -4.72
N ASP A 420 12.70 33.62 -5.28
CA ASP A 420 12.88 33.55 -6.74
C ASP A 420 11.65 32.98 -7.47
N PRO A 421 10.97 31.92 -6.98
CA PRO A 421 9.71 31.48 -7.55
C PRO A 421 8.61 32.54 -7.45
N THR A 422 8.49 33.24 -6.31
CA THR A 422 7.52 34.33 -6.14
C THR A 422 7.79 35.48 -7.10
N LYS A 423 9.06 35.87 -7.28
CA LYS A 423 9.45 36.89 -8.28
C LYS A 423 9.12 36.46 -9.70
N LYS A 424 9.31 35.18 -10.06
CA LYS A 424 8.93 34.64 -11.37
C LYS A 424 7.42 34.69 -11.55
N ILE A 425 6.63 34.22 -10.58
CA ILE A 425 5.16 34.29 -10.62
C ILE A 425 4.68 35.75 -10.76
N ILE A 426 5.21 36.67 -9.94
CA ILE A 426 4.87 38.10 -10.05
C ILE A 426 5.27 38.64 -11.42
N LYS A 427 6.42 38.25 -11.97
CA LYS A 427 6.85 38.68 -13.31
C LYS A 427 5.95 38.12 -14.42
N THR A 428 5.44 36.89 -14.28
CA THR A 428 4.51 36.26 -15.22
C THR A 428 3.10 36.87 -15.13
N ILE A 429 2.62 37.20 -13.93
CA ILE A 429 1.34 37.90 -13.71
C ILE A 429 1.42 39.36 -14.17
N ARG A 430 2.56 40.01 -13.89
CA ARG A 430 2.80 41.42 -14.17
C ARG A 430 3.45 41.64 -15.53
N HIS A 431 3.52 40.62 -16.40
CA HIS A 431 4.08 40.77 -17.74
C HIS A 431 3.11 41.55 -18.63
N ASP A 432 3.38 42.85 -18.62
CA ASP A 432 3.06 43.93 -19.56
C ASP A 432 2.18 43.58 -20.76
N GLU A 433 1.08 44.34 -20.89
CA GLU A 433 0.28 44.52 -22.11
C GLU A 433 1.11 44.99 -23.34
N GLY A 434 2.44 45.15 -23.19
CA GLY A 434 3.39 45.66 -24.17
C GLY A 434 4.47 44.69 -24.68
N SER A 435 4.34 43.37 -24.46
CA SER A 435 5.34 42.40 -24.98
C SER A 435 5.37 42.37 -26.52
N GLU A 436 6.54 42.61 -27.13
CA GLU A 436 6.75 42.65 -28.60
C GLU A 436 6.14 41.45 -29.34
N VAL A 437 6.14 40.25 -28.74
CA VAL A 437 5.65 39.01 -29.36
C VAL A 437 4.12 38.93 -29.39
N ALA A 438 3.45 39.44 -28.34
CA ALA A 438 1.98 39.51 -28.30
C ALA A 438 1.45 40.61 -29.25
N ILE A 439 2.22 41.69 -29.42
CA ILE A 439 1.91 42.77 -30.36
C ILE A 439 2.09 42.30 -31.82
N MET A 440 3.17 41.58 -32.13
CA MET A 440 3.41 41.05 -33.48
C MET A 440 2.34 40.05 -33.93
N SER A 441 1.87 39.15 -33.06
CA SER A 441 0.81 38.18 -33.42
C SER A 441 -0.56 38.83 -33.62
N ARG A 442 -0.91 39.86 -32.84
CA ARG A 442 -2.17 40.60 -33.01
C ARG A 442 -2.18 41.46 -34.26
N GLU A 443 -1.09 42.14 -34.58
CA GLU A 443 -0.99 42.95 -35.80
C GLU A 443 -0.91 42.08 -37.07
N SER A 444 -0.17 40.97 -37.02
CA SER A 444 -0.10 39.98 -38.10
C SER A 444 -1.45 39.31 -38.35
N LEU A 445 -2.12 38.83 -37.29
CA LEU A 445 -3.44 38.21 -37.39
C LEU A 445 -4.49 39.18 -37.94
N LYS A 446 -4.45 40.44 -37.52
CA LYS A 446 -5.36 41.48 -38.03
C LYS A 446 -5.10 41.73 -39.52
N GLY A 447 -3.84 41.83 -39.94
CA GLY A 447 -3.47 41.99 -41.35
C GLY A 447 -3.89 40.80 -42.22
N ASP A 448 -3.70 39.57 -41.72
CA ASP A 448 -4.08 38.35 -42.45
C ASP A 448 -5.60 38.15 -42.50
N ARG A 449 -6.35 38.52 -41.45
CA ARG A 449 -7.82 38.56 -41.45
C ARG A 449 -8.38 39.59 -42.41
N ASP A 450 -7.85 40.82 -42.41
CA ASP A 450 -8.27 41.88 -43.32
C ASP A 450 -7.95 41.52 -44.79
N SER A 451 -6.88 40.74 -45.02
CA SER A 451 -6.55 40.21 -46.34
C SER A 451 -7.50 39.09 -46.78
N LEU A 452 -7.85 38.16 -45.87
CA LEU A 452 -8.83 37.11 -46.13
C LEU A 452 -10.21 37.71 -46.44
N GLU A 453 -10.62 38.72 -45.67
CA GLU A 453 -11.87 39.44 -45.87
C GLU A 453 -11.95 40.05 -47.27
N ARG A 454 -10.90 40.78 -47.69
CA ARG A 454 -10.83 41.36 -49.03
C ARG A 454 -10.88 40.30 -50.13
N MET A 455 -10.10 39.23 -50.02
CA MET A 455 -10.10 38.18 -51.06
C MET A 455 -11.45 37.47 -51.20
N VAL A 456 -12.17 37.26 -50.10
CA VAL A 456 -13.49 36.62 -50.13
C VAL A 456 -14.54 37.57 -50.71
N VAL A 457 -14.50 38.86 -50.35
CA VAL A 457 -15.41 39.87 -50.88
C VAL A 457 -15.18 40.07 -52.39
N ASP A 458 -13.93 40.20 -52.83
CA ASP A 458 -13.57 40.34 -54.26
C ASP A 458 -14.04 39.11 -55.06
N PHE A 459 -13.84 37.91 -54.51
CA PHE A 459 -14.33 36.68 -55.13
C PHE A 459 -15.86 36.63 -55.24
N ALA A 460 -16.59 37.09 -54.22
CA ALA A 460 -18.04 37.12 -54.24
C ALA A 460 -18.58 38.14 -55.25
N ILE A 461 -17.93 39.29 -55.40
CA ILE A 461 -18.29 40.34 -56.38
C ILE A 461 -18.09 39.83 -57.82
N ASP A 462 -16.96 39.17 -58.09
CA ASP A 462 -16.65 38.64 -59.43
C ASP A 462 -17.50 37.42 -59.80
N ASN A 463 -18.02 36.68 -58.81
CA ASN A 463 -18.82 35.46 -59.00
C ASN A 463 -20.15 35.49 -58.22
N PRO A 464 -21.10 36.39 -58.55
CA PRO A 464 -22.35 36.58 -57.79
C PRO A 464 -23.24 35.32 -57.79
N GLN A 465 -23.19 34.53 -58.87
CA GLN A 465 -23.92 33.27 -58.97
C GLN A 465 -23.38 32.16 -58.05
N ALA A 466 -22.10 32.19 -57.70
CA ALA A 466 -21.49 31.20 -56.81
C ALA A 466 -21.80 31.51 -55.33
N ALA A 467 -22.02 32.78 -55.01
CA ALA A 467 -22.48 33.23 -53.69
C ALA A 467 -23.98 32.99 -53.43
N GLY A 468 -24.70 32.37 -54.37
CA GLY A 468 -26.12 32.03 -54.23
C GLY A 468 -27.10 33.17 -54.51
N MET A 469 -26.65 34.26 -55.12
CA MET A 469 -27.49 35.43 -55.43
C MET A 469 -27.60 35.66 -56.94
N GLY A 470 -28.84 35.72 -57.45
CA GLY A 470 -29.14 35.74 -58.88
C GLY A 470 -28.91 37.08 -59.62
N GLY A 471 -28.08 37.99 -59.10
CA GLY A 471 -27.86 39.32 -59.68
C GLY A 471 -26.66 40.08 -59.09
N ALA A 472 -26.38 41.29 -59.60
CA ALA A 472 -25.31 42.16 -59.11
C ALA A 472 -25.51 42.52 -57.63
N LEU A 473 -24.45 42.42 -56.83
CA LEU A 473 -24.50 42.60 -55.37
C LEU A 473 -24.74 44.07 -55.00
N THR A 474 -25.64 44.32 -54.05
CA THR A 474 -25.85 45.64 -53.42
C THR A 474 -24.88 45.82 -52.25
N ASP A 475 -24.58 47.06 -51.87
CA ASP A 475 -23.65 47.38 -50.77
C ASP A 475 -24.05 46.74 -49.43
N ALA A 476 -25.35 46.55 -49.20
CA ALA A 476 -25.88 45.84 -48.03
C ALA A 476 -25.47 44.36 -47.99
N HIS A 477 -25.45 43.69 -49.16
CA HIS A 477 -25.05 42.28 -49.25
C HIS A 477 -23.53 42.11 -49.08
N ILE A 478 -22.74 43.08 -49.54
CA ILE A 478 -21.28 43.07 -49.34
C ILE A 478 -20.95 43.23 -47.84
N ALA A 479 -21.67 44.10 -47.13
CA ALA A 479 -21.52 44.25 -45.68
C ALA A 479 -21.93 42.98 -44.91
N GLU A 480 -22.95 42.27 -45.36
CA GLU A 480 -23.37 41.00 -44.76
C GLU A 480 -22.33 39.89 -44.98
N ILE A 481 -21.76 39.78 -46.19
CA ILE A 481 -20.68 38.82 -46.49
C ILE A 481 -19.46 39.14 -45.63
N ARG A 482 -19.11 40.42 -45.49
CA ARG A 482 -18.01 40.87 -44.63
C ARG A 482 -18.22 40.44 -43.17
N ALA A 483 -19.42 40.62 -42.63
CA ALA A 483 -19.75 40.19 -41.28
C ALA A 483 -19.63 38.66 -41.11
N LYS A 484 -20.16 37.89 -42.07
CA LYS A 484 -20.07 36.41 -42.09
C LYS A 484 -18.63 35.91 -42.16
N VAL A 485 -17.77 36.56 -42.95
CA VAL A 485 -16.34 36.20 -43.04
C VAL A 485 -15.60 36.52 -41.75
N LYS A 486 -15.95 37.62 -41.07
CA LYS A 486 -15.39 37.97 -39.76
C LYS A 486 -15.76 36.95 -38.67
N GLU A 487 -16.94 36.33 -38.81
CA GLU A 487 -17.41 35.21 -37.97
C GLU A 487 -16.85 33.84 -38.42
N GLY A 488 -16.06 33.78 -39.51
CA GLY A 488 -15.38 32.56 -39.99
C GLY A 488 -16.18 31.71 -40.98
N ASP A 489 -17.35 32.19 -41.42
CA ASP A 489 -18.22 31.50 -42.38
C ASP A 489 -17.80 31.79 -43.84
N LEU A 490 -17.15 30.80 -44.47
CA LEU A 490 -16.72 30.83 -45.87
C LEU A 490 -17.59 29.96 -46.80
N THR A 491 -18.79 29.60 -46.37
CA THR A 491 -19.70 28.72 -47.12
C THR A 491 -19.91 29.12 -48.60
N PRO A 492 -20.00 30.42 -48.97
CA PRO A 492 -20.14 30.84 -50.37
C PRO A 492 -18.94 30.46 -51.25
N VAL A 493 -17.72 30.55 -50.71
CA VAL A 493 -16.47 30.24 -51.43
C VAL A 493 -16.26 28.73 -51.55
N LEU A 494 -16.61 27.98 -50.50
CA LEU A 494 -16.50 26.52 -50.48
C LEU A 494 -17.45 25.85 -51.49
N ARG A 495 -18.67 26.38 -51.65
CA ARG A 495 -19.60 25.90 -52.68
C ARG A 495 -19.10 26.15 -54.10
N ALA A 496 -18.44 27.28 -54.33
CA ALA A 496 -17.81 27.58 -55.62
C ALA A 496 -16.67 26.59 -55.93
N TYR A 497 -15.82 26.35 -54.93
CA TYR A 497 -14.73 25.38 -55.00
C TYR A 497 -15.22 23.94 -55.30
N GLU A 498 -16.24 23.46 -54.59
CA GLU A 498 -16.84 22.14 -54.82
C GLU A 498 -17.42 21.98 -56.23
N LYS A 499 -18.01 23.06 -56.77
CA LYS A 499 -18.58 23.09 -58.12
C LYS A 499 -17.49 23.04 -59.19
N ASP A 500 -16.39 23.76 -58.98
CA ASP A 500 -15.27 23.82 -59.94
C ASP A 500 -14.40 22.55 -59.90
N LEU A 501 -14.30 21.88 -58.76
CA LEU A 501 -13.69 20.54 -58.63
C LEU A 501 -14.36 19.47 -59.50
N ARG A 502 -15.67 19.61 -59.80
CA ARG A 502 -16.38 18.70 -60.71
C ARG A 502 -15.96 18.85 -62.17
N ARG A 503 -15.31 19.96 -62.54
CA ARG A 503 -14.75 20.23 -63.89
C ARG A 503 -13.39 20.95 -63.78
N PRO A 504 -12.34 20.26 -63.30
CA PRO A 504 -11.11 20.88 -62.82
C PRO A 504 -10.34 21.64 -63.91
N PHE A 505 -10.33 21.14 -65.15
CA PHE A 505 -9.63 21.80 -66.25
C PHE A 505 -10.28 23.12 -66.69
N VAL A 506 -11.61 23.21 -66.61
CA VAL A 506 -12.35 24.43 -67.00
C VAL A 506 -12.26 25.49 -65.90
N GLY A 507 -12.40 25.09 -64.63
CA GLY A 507 -12.27 26.00 -63.49
C GLY A 507 -10.86 26.57 -63.32
N THR A 508 -9.82 25.82 -63.70
CA THR A 508 -8.43 26.30 -63.65
C THR A 508 -8.13 27.34 -64.74
N VAL A 509 -8.65 27.14 -65.97
CA VAL A 509 -8.46 28.09 -67.08
C VAL A 509 -9.20 29.41 -66.85
N ARG A 510 -10.34 29.36 -66.16
CA ARG A 510 -11.12 30.56 -65.79
C ARG A 510 -10.52 31.34 -64.62
N GLY A 511 -9.59 30.73 -63.88
CA GLY A 511 -8.89 31.33 -62.73
C GLY A 511 -9.63 31.19 -61.39
N ASP A 512 -10.89 30.79 -61.40
CA ASP A 512 -11.75 30.69 -60.20
C ASP A 512 -11.29 29.60 -59.22
N LEU A 513 -10.81 28.46 -59.72
CA LEU A 513 -10.33 27.36 -58.88
C LEU A 513 -9.01 27.70 -58.15
N VAL A 514 -8.14 28.48 -58.80
CA VAL A 514 -6.86 28.91 -58.21
C VAL A 514 -7.11 29.95 -57.11
N ARG A 515 -8.03 30.89 -57.34
CA ARG A 515 -8.38 31.93 -56.37
C ARG A 515 -9.09 31.36 -55.12
N THR A 516 -9.98 30.39 -55.29
CA THR A 516 -10.62 29.68 -54.16
C THR A 516 -9.63 28.86 -53.32
N LEU A 517 -8.64 28.22 -53.95
CA LEU A 517 -7.54 27.55 -53.25
C LEU A 517 -6.66 28.54 -52.45
N LEU A 518 -6.33 29.70 -53.03
CA LEU A 518 -5.56 30.74 -52.33
C LEU A 518 -6.32 31.29 -51.12
N ILE A 519 -7.65 31.46 -51.21
CA ILE A 519 -8.49 31.85 -50.08
C ILE A 519 -8.46 30.77 -48.98
N GLN A 520 -8.49 29.48 -49.33
CA GLN A 520 -8.37 28.40 -48.35
C GLN A 520 -7.01 28.40 -47.65
N VAL A 521 -5.91 28.58 -48.38
CA VAL A 521 -4.57 28.66 -47.79
C VAL A 521 -4.48 29.85 -46.83
N GLN A 522 -5.01 31.02 -47.22
CA GLN A 522 -5.03 32.18 -46.33
C GLN A 522 -5.91 31.95 -45.10
N LYS A 523 -7.04 31.26 -45.23
CA LYS A 523 -7.87 30.87 -44.09
C LYS A 523 -7.11 29.97 -43.13
N THR A 524 -6.43 28.93 -43.65
CA THR A 524 -5.61 28.03 -42.84
C THR A 524 -4.50 28.79 -42.13
N LYS A 525 -3.89 29.79 -42.77
CA LYS A 525 -2.89 30.66 -42.13
C LYS A 525 -3.49 31.42 -40.93
N VAL A 526 -4.65 32.06 -41.12
CA VAL A 526 -5.37 32.78 -40.05
C VAL A 526 -5.77 31.84 -38.91
N ASP A 527 -6.34 30.67 -39.22
CA ASP A 527 -6.80 29.70 -38.22
C ASP A 527 -5.63 29.13 -37.41
N VAL A 528 -4.49 28.87 -38.04
CA VAL A 528 -3.25 28.45 -37.36
C VAL A 528 -2.70 29.55 -36.46
N GLU A 529 -2.73 30.81 -36.88
CA GLU A 529 -2.23 31.93 -36.07
C GLU A 529 -3.13 32.21 -34.85
N VAL A 530 -4.46 32.08 -34.99
CA VAL A 530 -5.39 32.10 -33.84
C VAL A 530 -5.13 30.93 -32.89
N ALA A 531 -4.93 29.71 -33.42
CA ALA A 531 -4.63 28.54 -32.59
C ALA A 531 -3.30 28.66 -31.85
N LEU A 532 -2.26 29.18 -32.50
CA LEU A 532 -0.95 29.45 -31.88
C LEU A 532 -1.06 30.50 -30.77
N SER A 533 -1.87 31.54 -30.96
CA SER A 533 -2.15 32.53 -29.90
C SER A 533 -2.89 31.92 -28.70
N GLY A 534 -3.83 30.99 -28.95
CA GLY A 534 -4.50 30.22 -27.90
C GLY A 534 -3.56 29.27 -27.14
N ILE A 535 -2.59 28.67 -27.85
CA ILE A 535 -1.55 27.82 -27.25
C ILE A 535 -0.61 28.66 -26.37
N ASP A 536 -0.20 29.86 -26.80
CA ASP A 536 0.63 30.75 -25.98
C ASP A 536 -0.08 31.16 -24.68
N ALA A 537 -1.38 31.44 -24.74
CA ALA A 537 -2.20 31.72 -23.55
C ALA A 537 -2.30 30.51 -22.61
N LEU A 538 -2.42 29.29 -23.16
CA LEU A 538 -2.42 28.05 -22.39
C LEU A 538 -1.06 27.76 -21.75
N LEU A 539 0.04 27.97 -22.48
CA LEU A 539 1.40 27.78 -21.97
C LEU A 539 1.70 28.75 -20.82
N LYS A 540 1.26 30.02 -20.90
CA LYS A 540 1.38 30.98 -19.80
C LYS A 540 0.52 30.61 -18.59
N SER A 541 -0.69 30.09 -18.82
CA SER A 541 -1.53 29.57 -17.74
C SER A 541 -0.87 28.37 -17.04
N GLN A 542 -0.25 27.48 -17.80
CA GLN A 542 0.50 26.36 -17.24
C GLN A 542 1.78 26.80 -16.51
N GLU A 543 2.52 27.77 -17.03
CA GLU A 543 3.68 28.36 -16.34
C GLU A 543 3.29 28.93 -14.97
N LEU A 544 2.12 29.57 -14.88
CA LEU A 544 1.57 30.08 -13.63
C LEU A 544 1.24 28.94 -12.65
N VAL A 545 0.57 27.89 -13.13
CA VAL A 545 0.23 26.69 -12.34
C VAL A 545 1.49 26.00 -11.83
N PHE A 546 2.52 25.83 -12.67
CA PHE A 546 3.81 25.26 -12.26
C PHE A 546 4.54 26.16 -11.26
N GLY A 547 4.48 27.48 -11.42
CA GLY A 547 4.98 28.43 -10.44
C GLY A 547 4.33 28.25 -9.06
N PHE A 548 3.00 28.18 -9.01
CA PHE A 548 2.27 27.96 -7.75
C PHE A 548 2.53 26.59 -7.12
N VAL A 549 2.56 25.52 -7.92
CA VAL A 549 2.86 24.16 -7.43
C VAL A 549 4.29 24.08 -6.90
N GLY A 550 5.27 24.72 -7.56
CA GLY A 550 6.66 24.79 -7.10
C GLY A 550 6.85 25.61 -5.82
N LEU A 551 6.01 26.62 -5.58
CA LEU A 551 6.02 27.45 -4.37
C LEU A 551 5.41 26.71 -3.15
N THR A 552 4.50 25.76 -3.39
CA THR A 552 3.67 25.12 -2.36
C THR A 552 4.49 24.39 -1.27
N PRO A 553 5.51 23.57 -1.59
CA PRO A 553 6.35 22.94 -0.57
C PRO A 553 7.13 23.96 0.27
N GLY A 554 7.64 25.04 -0.35
CA GLY A 554 8.40 26.09 0.34
C GLY A 554 7.54 26.85 1.36
N VAL A 555 6.32 27.23 0.96
CA VAL A 555 5.35 27.90 1.84
C VAL A 555 4.85 26.98 2.95
N LEU A 556 4.63 25.69 2.67
CA LEU A 556 4.24 24.72 3.70
C LEU A 556 5.32 24.51 4.76
N VAL A 557 6.60 24.46 4.36
CA VAL A 557 7.73 24.35 5.30
C VAL A 557 7.89 25.62 6.14
N CYS A 558 7.65 26.81 5.58
CA CYS A 558 7.64 28.05 6.34
C CYS A 558 6.39 28.21 7.23
N GLY A 559 5.22 27.74 6.78
CA GLY A 559 3.99 27.74 7.58
C GLY A 559 4.04 26.74 8.75
N TRP A 560 4.73 25.62 8.58
CA TRP A 560 5.01 24.68 9.68
C TRP A 560 5.95 25.25 10.75
N ALA A 561 6.77 26.26 10.41
CA ALA A 561 7.60 26.94 11.40
C ALA A 561 6.80 27.91 12.28
N ASP A 562 5.64 28.37 11.81
CA ASP A 562 4.78 29.34 12.53
C ASP A 562 3.76 28.66 13.48
N ASP A 563 3.42 27.38 13.25
CA ASP A 563 2.47 26.62 14.08
C ASP A 563 3.02 26.21 15.48
N THR A 564 4.21 26.71 15.86
CA THR A 564 4.78 26.53 17.21
C THR A 564 4.82 27.81 18.06
N GLY A 565 4.20 28.91 17.63
CA GLY A 565 4.14 30.12 18.44
C GLY A 565 3.02 31.10 18.08
N THR A 566 2.18 31.37 19.09
CA THR A 566 1.29 32.54 19.27
C THR A 566 -0.10 32.55 18.63
N GLU A 567 -1.08 32.79 19.51
CA GLU A 567 -2.53 32.59 19.39
C GLU A 567 -3.28 33.93 19.16
N GLU A 568 -2.69 34.93 18.50
CA GLU A 568 -3.22 36.32 18.64
C GLU A 568 -3.27 37.22 17.37
N TYR A 569 -3.26 36.70 16.14
CA TYR A 569 -3.36 37.56 14.93
C TYR A 569 -4.27 37.00 13.82
N ARG A 570 -5.54 36.70 14.14
CA ARG A 570 -6.59 36.32 13.16
C ARG A 570 -7.77 37.31 13.18
N SER A 571 -7.52 38.58 12.85
CA SER A 571 -8.60 39.58 12.74
C SER A 571 -8.56 40.51 11.53
N HIS A 572 -7.66 40.32 10.56
CA HIS A 572 -7.45 41.32 9.48
C HIS A 572 -7.34 40.75 8.05
N LEU A 573 -7.94 39.60 7.76
CA LEU A 573 -7.97 39.05 6.39
C LEU A 573 -9.38 38.52 6.02
N ASP A 574 -10.41 39.35 6.24
CA ASP A 574 -11.82 39.03 5.92
C ASP A 574 -12.32 39.64 4.59
N ASP A 575 -11.44 40.11 3.69
CA ASP A 575 -11.88 40.90 2.51
C ASP A 575 -11.49 40.37 1.12
N VAL A 576 -11.05 39.10 0.98
CA VAL A 576 -10.72 38.53 -0.34
C VAL A 576 -11.15 37.07 -0.48
N ASP A 577 -12.47 36.81 -0.51
CA ASP A 577 -13.02 35.52 -0.96
C ASP A 577 -14.36 35.72 -1.68
N ALA A 578 -14.30 36.50 -2.76
CA ALA A 578 -15.33 36.51 -3.79
C ALA A 578 -14.70 36.05 -5.11
N VAL A 579 -15.41 35.16 -5.81
CA VAL A 579 -15.12 34.56 -7.13
C VAL A 579 -14.47 33.16 -7.10
N ALA A 580 -15.30 32.13 -6.84
CA ALA A 580 -15.23 30.84 -7.53
C ALA A 580 -16.46 29.94 -7.20
N GLU A 581 -17.63 30.30 -7.73
CA GLU A 581 -18.74 29.37 -7.97
C GLU A 581 -18.91 29.25 -9.48
N TRP A 582 -18.76 28.08 -10.09
CA TRP A 582 -19.51 27.67 -11.30
C TRP A 582 -19.65 26.14 -11.33
N ASP A 583 -20.90 25.72 -11.54
CA ASP A 583 -21.52 24.40 -11.36
C ASP A 583 -21.07 23.28 -12.31
N PHE A 584 -21.17 22.03 -11.84
CA PHE A 584 -21.24 20.83 -12.69
C PHE A 584 -22.59 20.12 -12.47
N VAL A 585 -23.44 20.13 -13.49
CA VAL A 585 -24.73 19.43 -13.57
C VAL A 585 -24.54 18.04 -14.21
N GLY A 586 -25.22 17.03 -13.65
CA GLY A 586 -25.07 15.62 -13.98
C GLY A 586 -26.05 15.01 -15.00
N GLY A 587 -26.16 13.68 -14.90
CA GLY A 587 -27.02 12.75 -15.66
C GLY A 587 -26.20 11.62 -16.30
N GLU A 588 -26.53 10.33 -16.29
CA GLU A 588 -27.50 9.45 -15.62
C GLU A 588 -27.13 7.99 -16.07
N ALA A 589 -27.40 6.96 -15.25
CA ALA A 589 -27.34 5.53 -15.64
C ALA A 589 -28.63 5.13 -16.42
N VAL A 590 -28.80 4.03 -17.17
CA VAL A 590 -28.77 2.56 -16.89
C VAL A 590 -29.06 1.79 -18.25
N PRO A 591 -29.49 0.49 -18.36
CA PRO A 591 -28.93 -0.86 -18.07
C PRO A 591 -28.80 -1.82 -19.31
N GLY A 592 -28.19 -3.01 -19.12
CA GLY A 592 -28.73 -4.27 -19.69
C GLY A 592 -27.93 -5.01 -20.78
N TYR A 593 -27.50 -6.24 -20.49
CA TYR A 593 -26.94 -7.23 -21.42
C TYR A 593 -27.96 -8.35 -21.70
N ILE A 594 -28.27 -8.67 -22.97
CA ILE A 594 -28.78 -9.99 -23.43
C ILE A 594 -28.20 -10.34 -24.82
N ILE A 595 -27.37 -11.39 -24.84
CA ILE A 595 -27.22 -12.57 -25.74
C ILE A 595 -27.30 -12.47 -27.30
N ALA A 596 -26.29 -13.12 -27.92
CA ALA A 596 -26.21 -13.84 -29.22
C ALA A 596 -25.68 -13.16 -30.52
N GLY A 597 -24.59 -13.75 -31.07
CA GLY A 597 -24.63 -14.37 -32.41
C GLY A 597 -23.87 -13.72 -33.59
N TYR A 598 -22.84 -14.44 -34.08
CA TYR A 598 -22.38 -14.63 -35.48
C TYR A 598 -21.65 -13.51 -36.31
N TRP A 599 -20.40 -13.88 -36.68
CA TRP A 599 -19.64 -13.77 -37.95
C TRP A 599 -19.95 -12.73 -39.08
N GLU A 600 -18.87 -11.99 -39.41
CA GLU A 600 -18.35 -11.45 -40.71
C GLU A 600 -18.86 -10.13 -41.39
N PRO A 601 -17.95 -9.38 -42.08
CA PRO A 601 -18.13 -8.03 -42.67
C PRO A 601 -18.58 -8.11 -44.17
N PRO A 602 -18.84 -7.03 -44.99
CA PRO A 602 -18.24 -5.69 -44.97
C PRO A 602 -19.12 -4.49 -45.47
N LEU A 603 -18.46 -3.33 -45.64
CA LEU A 603 -18.72 -2.18 -46.53
C LEU A 603 -19.20 -0.85 -45.92
N LYS A 604 -18.46 0.18 -46.35
CA LYS A 604 -18.54 1.61 -46.03
C LYS A 604 -19.77 2.26 -46.67
N SER A 605 -20.53 3.01 -45.86
CA SER A 605 -21.15 4.28 -46.26
C SER A 605 -21.58 5.05 -45.01
N ALA A 606 -21.21 6.34 -44.96
CA ALA A 606 -21.27 7.23 -43.79
C ALA A 606 -22.67 7.50 -43.21
N PRO A 607 -22.80 7.88 -41.92
CA PRO A 607 -23.98 8.54 -41.38
C PRO A 607 -23.76 10.03 -41.05
N PRO A 608 -24.86 10.79 -40.81
CA PRO A 608 -24.89 12.25 -40.71
C PRO A 608 -24.70 12.80 -39.29
N THR A 609 -24.36 14.09 -39.26
CA THR A 609 -24.40 15.11 -38.19
C THR A 609 -24.93 14.73 -36.79
N SER A 610 -24.09 14.89 -35.75
CA SER A 610 -24.46 15.60 -34.51
C SER A 610 -23.25 15.83 -33.56
N ASN A 611 -23.26 16.99 -32.91
CA ASN A 611 -22.70 17.35 -31.59
C ASN A 611 -21.21 17.10 -31.28
N GLY A 612 -20.44 18.21 -31.27
CA GLY A 612 -19.64 18.64 -30.10
C GLY A 612 -18.74 17.62 -29.41
N ARG A 613 -17.97 16.80 -30.14
CA ARG A 613 -16.86 16.05 -29.57
C ARG A 613 -15.55 16.79 -29.80
N VAL A 614 -14.81 17.03 -28.73
CA VAL A 614 -13.36 17.25 -28.79
C VAL A 614 -12.81 16.16 -29.70
N ASN A 615 -12.15 16.55 -30.78
CA ASN A 615 -11.60 15.60 -31.75
C ASN A 615 -10.39 14.94 -31.09
N GLU A 616 -10.64 13.95 -30.23
CA GLU A 616 -9.59 13.12 -29.64
C GLU A 616 -8.74 12.58 -30.78
N SER A 617 -7.43 12.85 -30.72
CA SER A 617 -6.52 12.28 -31.71
C SER A 617 -6.67 10.76 -31.67
N PRO A 618 -6.77 10.10 -32.83
CA PRO A 618 -6.93 8.65 -32.87
C PRO A 618 -5.78 7.99 -32.12
N LEU A 619 -6.09 6.91 -31.39
CA LEU A 619 -5.08 6.14 -30.68
C LEU A 619 -4.07 5.56 -31.68
N ASN A 620 -2.79 5.93 -31.54
CA ASN A 620 -1.70 5.49 -32.42
C ASN A 620 -0.73 4.52 -31.74
N ARG A 621 -1.16 3.86 -30.66
CA ARG A 621 -0.28 3.06 -29.80
C ARG A 621 0.36 1.87 -30.53
N ALA A 622 -0.39 1.25 -31.45
CA ALA A 622 0.11 0.11 -32.21
C ALA A 622 1.26 0.50 -33.14
N ASP A 623 1.11 1.60 -33.89
CA ASP A 623 2.16 2.07 -34.80
C ASP A 623 3.36 2.63 -34.02
N GLU A 624 3.14 3.30 -32.88
CA GLU A 624 4.22 3.73 -31.98
C GLU A 624 5.03 2.53 -31.46
N VAL A 625 4.35 1.48 -30.97
CA VAL A 625 5.01 0.24 -30.52
C VAL A 625 5.75 -0.42 -31.68
N ALA A 626 5.15 -0.49 -32.88
CA ALA A 626 5.79 -1.09 -34.04
C ALA A 626 7.06 -0.33 -34.45
N ASP A 627 7.01 1.00 -34.51
CA ASP A 627 8.15 1.85 -34.85
C ASP A 627 9.29 1.70 -33.82
N LEU A 628 8.96 1.72 -32.53
CA LEU A 628 9.94 1.53 -31.46
C LEU A 628 10.54 0.12 -31.47
N LEU A 629 9.73 -0.94 -31.63
CA LEU A 629 10.23 -2.31 -31.69
C LEU A 629 11.18 -2.53 -32.89
N ASN A 630 10.82 -2.02 -34.07
CA ASN A 630 11.69 -2.09 -35.25
C ASN A 630 13.03 -1.40 -34.99
N SER A 631 13.00 -0.22 -34.37
CA SER A 631 14.21 0.56 -34.09
C SER A 631 15.08 -0.08 -33.01
N VAL A 632 14.48 -0.72 -32.01
CA VAL A 632 15.19 -1.46 -30.96
C VAL A 632 15.76 -2.77 -31.51
N GLN A 633 15.08 -3.42 -32.45
CA GLN A 633 15.58 -4.62 -33.13
C GLN A 633 16.92 -4.36 -33.83
N ASP A 634 17.07 -3.18 -34.44
CA ASP A 634 18.31 -2.75 -35.08
C ASP A 634 19.49 -2.59 -34.10
N LEU A 635 19.23 -2.55 -32.79
CA LEU A 635 20.25 -2.53 -31.74
C LEU A 635 20.48 -3.91 -31.10
N ILE A 636 19.40 -4.64 -30.81
CA ILE A 636 19.47 -5.93 -30.10
C ILE A 636 20.04 -7.05 -30.98
N ILE A 637 19.67 -7.11 -32.27
CA ILE A 637 20.15 -8.18 -33.15
C ILE A 637 21.66 -8.12 -33.38
N PRO A 638 22.28 -6.95 -33.65
CA PRO A 638 23.74 -6.85 -33.70
C PRO A 638 24.43 -7.21 -32.38
N PHE A 639 23.82 -6.87 -31.23
CA PHE A 639 24.36 -7.23 -29.92
C PHE A 639 24.46 -8.76 -29.75
N ILE A 640 23.41 -9.49 -30.12
CA ILE A 640 23.41 -10.97 -30.07
C ILE A 640 24.38 -11.54 -31.12
N ARG A 641 24.33 -11.03 -32.36
CA ARG A 641 25.19 -11.51 -33.46
C ARG A 641 26.68 -11.35 -33.14
N ARG A 642 27.05 -10.29 -32.42
CA ARG A 642 28.44 -10.08 -31.98
C ARG A 642 28.94 -11.23 -31.09
N ALA A 643 28.09 -11.79 -30.23
CA ALA A 643 28.42 -12.97 -29.43
C ALA A 643 28.60 -14.24 -30.29
N ASP A 644 27.75 -14.42 -31.31
CA ASP A 644 27.87 -15.54 -32.25
C ASP A 644 29.16 -15.50 -33.07
N GLU A 645 29.56 -14.30 -33.52
CA GLU A 645 30.81 -14.08 -34.24
C GLU A 645 32.03 -14.38 -33.35
N GLU A 646 32.04 -13.90 -32.09
CA GLU A 646 33.13 -14.21 -31.15
C GLU A 646 33.22 -15.69 -30.78
N ALA A 647 32.09 -16.42 -30.75
CA ALA A 647 32.08 -17.85 -30.47
C ALA A 647 32.96 -18.67 -31.43
N THR A 648 33.20 -18.17 -32.66
CA THR A 648 34.05 -18.85 -33.67
C THR A 648 35.54 -18.84 -33.29
N VAL A 649 35.99 -17.84 -32.53
CA VAL A 649 37.40 -17.65 -32.16
C VAL A 649 37.70 -18.00 -30.70
N LYS A 650 36.69 -18.30 -29.86
CA LYS A 650 36.90 -18.61 -28.43
C LYS A 650 37.89 -19.75 -28.18
N HIS A 651 37.97 -20.75 -29.07
CA HIS A 651 38.92 -21.86 -28.98
C HIS A 651 40.40 -21.43 -28.98
N THR A 652 40.70 -20.21 -29.41
CA THR A 652 42.06 -19.67 -29.38
C THR A 652 42.50 -19.20 -27.99
N GLY A 653 41.57 -19.06 -27.03
CA GLY A 653 41.80 -18.49 -25.70
C GLY A 653 41.92 -16.97 -25.68
N HIS A 654 41.63 -16.31 -26.80
CA HIS A 654 41.78 -14.87 -26.99
C HIS A 654 40.55 -14.30 -27.71
N SER A 655 40.27 -13.01 -27.51
CA SER A 655 39.27 -12.30 -28.32
C SER A 655 39.84 -12.00 -29.71
N GLY A 656 39.01 -12.11 -30.74
CA GLY A 656 39.44 -11.99 -32.14
C GLY A 656 39.84 -10.59 -32.60
N ARG A 657 39.81 -9.57 -31.73
CA ARG A 657 39.96 -8.14 -32.10
C ARG A 657 41.04 -7.36 -31.34
N GLY A 658 41.89 -8.00 -30.54
CA GLY A 658 42.94 -7.29 -29.80
C GLY A 658 42.36 -6.23 -28.84
N THR A 659 42.97 -5.04 -28.75
CA THR A 659 42.63 -3.98 -27.77
C THR A 659 41.25 -3.31 -27.96
N ALA A 660 40.46 -3.67 -28.97
CA ALA A 660 39.18 -3.04 -29.32
C ALA A 660 37.96 -3.54 -28.49
N GLY A 661 38.21 -4.13 -27.31
CA GLY A 661 37.17 -4.64 -26.40
C GLY A 661 36.58 -6.00 -26.82
N THR A 662 36.16 -6.79 -25.85
CA THR A 662 35.52 -8.11 -26.07
C THR A 662 34.02 -7.94 -26.39
N ALA A 663 33.35 -8.97 -26.91
CA ALA A 663 31.88 -8.98 -27.01
C ALA A 663 31.20 -9.26 -25.68
N LEU A 664 31.93 -9.85 -24.74
CA LEU A 664 31.43 -10.24 -23.44
C LEU A 664 31.06 -9.04 -22.57
N VAL A 665 31.99 -8.10 -22.36
CA VAL A 665 31.73 -6.87 -21.59
C VAL A 665 32.83 -5.84 -21.80
N GLU A 666 32.46 -4.56 -21.82
CA GLU A 666 33.39 -3.44 -21.65
C GLU A 666 33.46 -3.09 -20.14
N SER A 667 34.42 -3.67 -19.42
CA SER A 667 34.50 -3.57 -17.96
C SER A 667 35.04 -2.22 -17.49
N HIS A 668 34.32 -1.57 -16.59
CA HIS A 668 34.67 -0.29 -15.96
C HIS A 668 34.43 -0.36 -14.45
N LYS A 669 35.17 0.44 -13.67
CA LYS A 669 34.86 0.58 -12.24
C LYS A 669 33.54 1.36 -12.05
N PRO A 670 32.79 1.16 -10.94
CA PRO A 670 31.51 1.84 -10.74
C PRO A 670 31.57 3.37 -10.90
N ALA A 671 32.60 4.02 -10.35
CA ALA A 671 32.75 5.48 -10.44
C ALA A 671 33.05 5.98 -11.87
N GLU A 672 33.68 5.16 -12.71
CA GLU A 672 33.94 5.46 -14.11
C GLU A 672 32.67 5.23 -14.94
N LEU A 673 31.98 4.12 -14.70
CA LEU A 673 30.73 3.79 -15.40
C LEU A 673 29.62 4.81 -15.13
N VAL A 674 29.50 5.33 -13.91
CA VAL A 674 28.55 6.41 -13.59
C VAL A 674 28.82 7.66 -14.45
N LYS A 675 30.09 8.01 -14.65
CA LYS A 675 30.48 9.16 -15.50
C LYS A 675 30.28 8.87 -16.99
N LEU A 676 30.46 7.62 -17.42
CA LEU A 676 30.28 7.21 -18.81
C LEU A 676 28.81 7.11 -19.21
N LEU A 677 27.94 6.70 -18.28
CA LEU A 677 26.50 6.63 -18.49
C LEU A 677 25.85 8.02 -18.42
N ASP A 678 26.32 8.87 -17.50
CA ASP A 678 25.79 10.22 -17.25
C ASP A 678 24.25 10.27 -17.37
N LEU A 679 23.58 9.35 -16.67
CA LEU A 679 22.15 9.13 -16.86
C LEU A 679 21.35 10.30 -16.27
N GLN A 680 20.93 11.22 -17.13
CA GLN A 680 20.05 12.34 -16.80
C GLN A 680 18.59 11.93 -17.00
N LEU A 681 17.73 12.22 -16.02
CA LEU A 681 16.29 12.03 -16.11
C LEU A 681 15.64 13.39 -16.44
N PRO A 682 15.29 13.67 -17.71
CA PRO A 682 14.84 15.00 -18.11
C PRO A 682 13.39 15.27 -17.70
N GLU A 683 13.06 16.53 -17.40
CA GLU A 683 11.68 16.97 -17.15
C GLU A 683 10.81 16.89 -18.41
N THR A 684 11.40 17.18 -19.57
CA THR A 684 10.75 17.06 -20.88
C THR A 684 11.24 15.80 -21.59
N GLY A 685 10.31 14.97 -22.08
CA GLY A 685 10.65 13.73 -22.78
C GLY A 685 11.49 13.97 -24.04
N GLY A 686 12.62 13.28 -24.15
CA GLY A 686 13.50 13.33 -25.33
C GLY A 686 13.03 12.47 -26.53
N GLY A 687 11.86 11.83 -26.42
CA GLY A 687 11.27 11.00 -27.46
C GLY A 687 12.12 9.78 -27.85
N LYS A 688 11.88 9.28 -29.07
CA LYS A 688 12.52 8.07 -29.62
C LYS A 688 14.04 8.16 -29.66
N THR A 689 14.62 9.28 -30.07
CA THR A 689 16.07 9.42 -30.20
C THR A 689 16.78 9.26 -28.86
N ALA A 690 16.36 10.00 -27.83
CA ALA A 690 16.94 9.90 -26.50
C ALA A 690 16.78 8.49 -25.89
N LEU A 691 15.64 7.83 -26.15
CA LEU A 691 15.43 6.44 -25.75
C LEU A 691 16.46 5.49 -26.39
N LEU A 692 16.67 5.59 -27.71
CA LEU A 692 17.61 4.74 -28.43
C LEU A 692 19.06 4.98 -27.98
N ASP A 693 19.44 6.23 -27.68
CA ASP A 693 20.76 6.56 -27.13
C ASP A 693 21.00 5.86 -25.78
N VAL A 694 20.01 5.91 -24.88
CA VAL A 694 20.08 5.20 -23.59
C VAL A 694 20.16 3.68 -23.79
N ILE A 695 19.35 3.11 -24.68
CA ILE A 695 19.38 1.67 -24.98
C ILE A 695 20.76 1.26 -25.51
N GLN A 696 21.35 2.06 -26.41
CA GLN A 696 22.68 1.78 -26.95
C GLN A 696 23.76 1.80 -25.86
N GLN A 697 23.70 2.75 -24.92
CA GLN A 697 24.61 2.78 -23.78
C GLN A 697 24.44 1.58 -22.85
N VAL A 698 23.19 1.20 -22.55
CA VAL A 698 22.88 0.03 -21.73
C VAL A 698 23.44 -1.23 -22.38
N LEU A 699 23.24 -1.44 -23.68
CA LEU A 699 23.79 -2.59 -24.40
C LEU A 699 25.32 -2.57 -24.42
N LYS A 700 25.94 -1.40 -24.63
CA LYS A 700 27.40 -1.26 -24.70
C LYS A 700 28.09 -1.65 -23.38
N TYR A 701 27.57 -1.17 -22.25
CA TYR A 701 28.21 -1.34 -20.95
C TYR A 701 27.66 -2.52 -20.12
N SER A 702 26.70 -3.27 -20.66
CA SER A 702 26.19 -4.49 -20.02
C SER A 702 27.00 -5.72 -20.43
N VAL A 703 26.99 -6.73 -19.56
CA VAL A 703 27.48 -8.07 -19.91
C VAL A 703 26.58 -8.68 -20.98
N ASN A 704 27.17 -9.13 -22.08
CA ASN A 704 26.51 -9.93 -23.09
C ASN A 704 26.48 -11.41 -22.69
N THR A 705 25.39 -11.83 -22.06
CA THR A 705 25.25 -13.23 -21.60
C THR A 705 25.09 -14.24 -22.73
N TRP A 706 24.87 -13.80 -23.98
CA TRP A 706 24.89 -14.64 -25.19
C TRP A 706 26.30 -15.07 -25.57
N ASP A 707 27.32 -14.38 -25.09
CA ASP A 707 28.71 -14.74 -25.35
C ASP A 707 29.07 -16.06 -24.67
N GLN A 708 29.70 -16.96 -25.43
CA GLN A 708 30.12 -18.28 -24.95
C GLN A 708 31.13 -18.20 -23.79
N GLY A 709 31.85 -17.08 -23.65
CA GLY A 709 32.76 -16.83 -22.54
C GLY A 709 32.06 -16.53 -21.21
N PHE A 710 30.75 -16.36 -21.18
CA PHE A 710 29.97 -16.21 -19.94
C PHE A 710 29.76 -17.58 -19.25
N LEU A 711 30.62 -17.89 -18.28
CA LEU A 711 30.64 -19.17 -17.55
C LEU A 711 30.65 -18.96 -16.01
N ASP A 712 30.17 -17.79 -15.59
CA ASP A 712 30.36 -17.23 -14.25
C ASP A 712 29.26 -17.66 -13.25
N LYS A 713 28.01 -17.56 -13.67
CA LYS A 713 26.83 -17.77 -12.82
C LYS A 713 26.05 -19.02 -13.21
N LEU A 714 25.15 -19.45 -12.32
CA LEU A 714 24.22 -20.57 -12.54
C LEU A 714 23.03 -20.20 -13.44
N TYR A 715 23.18 -19.18 -14.27
CA TYR A 715 22.29 -18.84 -15.37
C TYR A 715 23.18 -18.50 -16.57
N ALA A 716 22.63 -18.61 -17.77
CA ALA A 716 23.31 -18.28 -19.01
C ALA A 716 22.46 -17.29 -19.81
N SER A 717 22.82 -17.07 -21.08
CA SER A 717 21.91 -16.46 -22.03
C SER A 717 20.52 -17.09 -21.94
N THR A 718 19.52 -16.22 -22.15
CA THR A 718 18.21 -16.70 -22.55
C THR A 718 18.31 -17.37 -23.93
N ASN A 719 17.18 -17.73 -24.50
CA ASN A 719 17.10 -18.24 -25.86
C ASN A 719 16.12 -17.38 -26.70
N PRO A 720 16.07 -17.56 -28.05
CA PRO A 720 15.21 -16.75 -28.90
C PRO A 720 13.73 -16.78 -28.48
N VAL A 721 13.23 -17.95 -28.06
CA VAL A 721 11.86 -18.12 -27.54
C VAL A 721 11.66 -17.37 -26.23
N GLY A 722 12.69 -17.32 -25.39
CA GLY A 722 12.73 -16.52 -24.17
C GLY A 722 12.53 -15.03 -24.45
N VAL A 723 13.22 -14.45 -25.45
CA VAL A 723 13.02 -13.04 -25.84
C VAL A 723 11.58 -12.81 -26.32
N VAL A 724 11.05 -13.70 -27.16
CA VAL A 724 9.65 -13.64 -27.62
C VAL A 724 8.66 -13.71 -26.45
N SER A 725 8.94 -14.55 -25.46
CA SER A 725 8.06 -14.68 -24.28
C SER A 725 8.01 -13.39 -23.45
N GLU A 726 9.12 -12.67 -23.32
CA GLU A 726 9.16 -11.38 -22.62
C GLU A 726 8.36 -10.30 -23.36
N LEU A 727 8.41 -10.29 -24.70
CA LEU A 727 7.59 -9.39 -25.52
C LEU A 727 6.10 -9.65 -25.30
N ILE A 728 5.66 -10.91 -25.34
CA ILE A 728 4.25 -11.27 -25.12
C ILE A 728 3.82 -10.90 -23.69
N LEU A 729 4.65 -11.17 -22.69
CA LEU A 729 4.35 -10.81 -21.30
C LEU A 729 4.24 -9.29 -21.11
N ALA A 730 5.10 -8.52 -21.78
CA ALA A 730 5.06 -7.06 -21.74
C ALA A 730 3.81 -6.50 -22.46
N THR A 731 3.39 -7.11 -23.58
CA THR A 731 2.16 -6.73 -24.29
C THR A 731 0.91 -7.01 -23.46
N LEU A 732 0.85 -8.16 -22.77
CA LEU A 732 -0.30 -8.52 -21.95
C LEU A 732 -0.36 -7.71 -20.64
N ASN A 733 0.79 -7.41 -20.04
CA ASN A 733 0.95 -6.65 -18.80
C ASN A 733 -0.09 -6.99 -17.70
N THR A 734 -0.47 -8.26 -17.59
CA THR A 734 -1.49 -8.73 -16.63
C THR A 734 -0.85 -9.46 -15.47
N ASN A 735 -1.66 -9.74 -14.46
CA ASN A 735 -1.26 -10.27 -13.18
C ASN A 735 -1.97 -11.61 -12.93
N VAL A 736 -1.22 -12.65 -12.54
CA VAL A 736 -1.73 -14.01 -12.35
C VAL A 736 -2.18 -14.27 -10.90
N HIS A 737 -3.13 -13.46 -10.46
CA HIS A 737 -3.73 -13.55 -9.12
C HIS A 737 -5.11 -14.20 -9.15
N VAL A 738 -6.02 -13.68 -9.99
CA VAL A 738 -7.35 -14.23 -10.20
C VAL A 738 -7.55 -14.67 -11.65
N TYR A 739 -8.38 -15.68 -11.84
CA TYR A 739 -8.64 -16.27 -13.15
C TYR A 739 -9.23 -15.23 -14.12
N GLN A 740 -10.15 -14.37 -13.66
CA GLN A 740 -10.88 -13.41 -14.49
C GLN A 740 -9.97 -12.47 -15.30
N VAL A 741 -8.85 -12.02 -14.73
CA VAL A 741 -7.94 -11.07 -15.38
C VAL A 741 -6.80 -11.73 -16.16
N SER A 742 -6.64 -13.05 -16.00
CA SER A 742 -5.52 -13.80 -16.59
C SER A 742 -5.89 -15.25 -16.96
N PRO A 743 -7.02 -15.51 -17.65
CA PRO A 743 -7.58 -16.86 -17.78
C PRO A 743 -6.63 -17.81 -18.51
N ALA A 744 -6.10 -17.40 -19.67
CA ALA A 744 -5.15 -18.21 -20.44
C ALA A 744 -3.85 -18.48 -19.66
N LEU A 745 -3.32 -17.47 -18.96
CA LEU A 745 -2.06 -17.57 -18.23
C LEU A 745 -2.20 -18.43 -16.97
N THR A 746 -3.37 -18.40 -16.34
CA THR A 746 -3.73 -19.27 -15.21
C THR A 746 -3.80 -20.73 -15.65
N VAL A 747 -4.47 -21.04 -16.77
CA VAL A 747 -4.51 -22.40 -17.31
C VAL A 747 -3.10 -22.88 -17.68
N ILE A 748 -2.31 -22.03 -18.34
CA ILE A 748 -0.92 -22.35 -18.70
C ILE A 748 -0.10 -22.66 -17.45
N GLU A 749 -0.20 -21.85 -16.41
CA GLU A 749 0.55 -22.09 -15.18
C GLU A 749 0.18 -23.41 -14.52
N LYS A 750 -1.12 -23.70 -14.37
CA LYS A 750 -1.58 -24.98 -13.80
C LYS A 750 -1.11 -26.18 -14.62
N GLU A 751 -1.18 -26.10 -15.94
CA GLU A 751 -0.74 -27.19 -16.82
C GLU A 751 0.77 -27.41 -16.73
N ILE A 752 1.56 -26.32 -16.76
CA ILE A 752 3.02 -26.41 -16.67
C ILE A 752 3.45 -26.96 -15.31
N THR A 753 2.92 -26.44 -14.21
CA THR A 753 3.33 -26.87 -12.88
C THR A 753 2.88 -28.30 -12.59
N LYS A 754 1.71 -28.72 -13.08
CA LYS A 754 1.25 -30.13 -13.02
C LYS A 754 2.17 -31.06 -13.82
N ARG A 755 2.56 -30.67 -15.04
CA ARG A 755 3.52 -31.46 -15.84
C ARG A 755 4.89 -31.58 -15.17
N PHE A 756 5.41 -30.48 -14.62
CA PHE A 756 6.64 -30.53 -13.83
C PHE A 756 6.49 -31.43 -12.60
N ALA A 757 5.42 -31.29 -11.81
CA ALA A 757 5.16 -32.10 -10.64
C ALA A 757 5.15 -33.61 -10.99
N ASN A 758 4.48 -33.98 -12.09
CA ASN A 758 4.47 -35.35 -12.60
C ASN A 758 5.87 -35.87 -12.94
N LEU A 759 6.75 -35.04 -13.52
CA LEU A 759 8.13 -35.44 -13.82
C LEU A 759 8.93 -35.79 -12.55
N TYR A 760 8.64 -35.14 -11.42
CA TYR A 760 9.23 -35.46 -10.11
C TYR A 760 8.52 -36.61 -9.38
N GLY A 761 7.52 -37.25 -9.99
CA GLY A 761 6.77 -38.37 -9.42
C GLY A 761 5.60 -37.94 -8.52
N PHE A 762 5.19 -36.67 -8.55
CA PHE A 762 3.96 -36.22 -7.90
C PHE A 762 2.78 -36.42 -8.85
N THR A 763 2.21 -37.63 -8.88
CA THR A 763 1.17 -38.03 -9.85
C THR A 763 -0.26 -37.95 -9.30
N GLY A 764 -0.45 -37.33 -8.13
CA GLY A 764 -1.77 -37.17 -7.52
C GLY A 764 -2.67 -36.21 -8.30
N PRO A 765 -4.01 -36.30 -8.14
CA PRO A 765 -4.95 -35.44 -8.88
C PRO A 765 -4.76 -33.95 -8.59
N HIS A 766 -4.34 -33.61 -7.36
CA HIS A 766 -4.09 -32.25 -6.90
C HIS A 766 -2.59 -31.88 -6.89
N ALA A 767 -1.73 -32.66 -7.54
CA ALA A 767 -0.32 -32.31 -7.69
C ALA A 767 -0.16 -31.14 -8.66
N GLY A 768 0.79 -30.25 -8.37
CA GLY A 768 1.01 -29.05 -9.16
C GLY A 768 1.84 -28.04 -8.41
N GLY A 769 1.65 -26.75 -8.73
CA GLY A 769 2.43 -25.67 -8.14
C GLY A 769 2.09 -24.33 -8.75
N PHE A 770 2.97 -23.36 -8.52
CA PHE A 770 2.90 -22.01 -9.08
C PHE A 770 4.29 -21.43 -9.29
N SER A 771 4.40 -20.40 -10.12
CA SER A 771 5.66 -19.68 -10.28
C SER A 771 5.92 -18.70 -9.14
N THR A 772 7.20 -18.49 -8.81
CA THR A 772 7.69 -17.55 -7.80
C THR A 772 8.84 -16.70 -8.35
N GLN A 773 9.15 -15.59 -7.68
CA GLN A 773 10.22 -14.64 -8.05
C GLN A 773 11.57 -15.18 -7.60
N GLY A 774 12.05 -16.18 -8.35
CA GLY A 774 13.30 -16.86 -8.09
C GLY A 774 13.20 -17.98 -7.04
N GLY A 775 14.26 -18.79 -7.00
CA GLY A 775 14.34 -19.97 -6.11
C GLY A 775 14.35 -19.60 -4.62
N SER A 776 14.91 -18.44 -4.26
CA SER A 776 14.81 -17.93 -2.89
C SER A 776 13.36 -17.68 -2.47
N GLY A 777 12.51 -17.20 -3.39
CA GLY A 777 11.07 -17.08 -3.17
C GLY A 777 10.41 -18.45 -3.01
N SER A 778 10.78 -19.43 -3.86
CA SER A 778 10.29 -20.81 -3.73
C SER A 778 10.62 -21.41 -2.36
N ASN A 779 11.87 -21.28 -1.90
CA ASN A 779 12.35 -21.83 -0.63
C ASN A 779 11.69 -21.14 0.58
N LEU A 780 11.52 -19.81 0.53
CA LEU A 780 10.77 -19.05 1.53
C LEU A 780 9.30 -19.52 1.61
N THR A 781 8.63 -19.61 0.47
CA THR A 781 7.23 -20.03 0.42
C THR A 781 7.07 -21.49 0.86
N ALA A 782 8.01 -22.39 0.51
CA ALA A 782 8.02 -23.76 1.00
C ALA A 782 8.13 -23.83 2.52
N LEU A 783 8.96 -23.00 3.13
CA LEU A 783 9.10 -22.92 4.58
C LEU A 783 7.82 -22.39 5.26
N ILE A 784 7.18 -21.37 4.69
CA ILE A 784 5.89 -20.86 5.18
C ILE A 784 4.83 -21.96 5.10
N ILE A 785 4.75 -22.67 3.97
CA ILE A 785 3.81 -23.77 3.77
C ILE A 785 4.04 -24.88 4.78
N ALA A 786 5.30 -25.30 4.98
CA ALA A 786 5.65 -26.32 5.96
C ALA A 786 5.19 -25.94 7.37
N ARG A 787 5.51 -24.70 7.81
CA ARG A 787 5.11 -24.20 9.13
C ARG A 787 3.59 -24.16 9.28
N ASN A 788 2.89 -23.53 8.34
CA ASN A 788 1.45 -23.34 8.43
C ASN A 788 0.66 -24.65 8.20
N THR A 789 1.28 -25.67 7.61
CA THR A 789 0.67 -27.00 7.45
C THR A 789 0.85 -27.86 8.70
N LEU A 790 2.06 -27.88 9.27
CA LEU A 790 2.37 -28.69 10.46
C LEU A 790 1.89 -28.03 11.76
N TYR A 791 1.83 -26.70 11.79
CA TYR A 791 1.46 -25.87 12.94
C TYR A 791 0.53 -24.73 12.51
N PRO A 792 -0.73 -25.03 12.14
CA PRO A 792 -1.67 -24.07 11.56
C PRO A 792 -2.02 -22.88 12.47
N GLU A 793 -1.98 -23.06 13.79
CA GLU A 793 -2.15 -22.01 14.80
C GLU A 793 -1.12 -20.87 14.63
N THR A 794 0.02 -21.15 13.99
CA THR A 794 1.05 -20.12 13.76
C THR A 794 0.62 -19.04 12.76
N LYS A 795 -0.45 -19.29 11.99
CA LYS A 795 -1.07 -18.27 11.12
C LYS A 795 -1.70 -17.14 11.93
N THR A 796 -2.22 -17.40 13.12
CA THR A 796 -2.86 -16.41 14.00
C THR A 796 -1.95 -15.97 15.13
N ASP A 797 -1.27 -16.93 15.78
CA ASP A 797 -0.60 -16.71 17.06
C ASP A 797 0.90 -16.39 16.89
N GLY A 798 1.38 -16.32 15.65
CA GLY A 798 2.80 -16.33 15.34
C GLY A 798 3.46 -17.63 15.81
N ASN A 799 4.76 -17.62 16.11
CA ASN A 799 5.44 -18.86 16.52
C ASN A 799 5.01 -19.39 17.91
N GLY A 800 4.21 -18.64 18.68
CA GLY A 800 3.70 -19.07 19.99
C GLY A 800 4.81 -19.53 20.95
N THR A 801 4.67 -20.74 21.47
CA THR A 801 5.68 -21.40 22.34
C THR A 801 6.69 -22.23 21.57
N TYR A 802 6.57 -22.35 20.25
CA TYR A 802 7.46 -23.15 19.43
C TYR A 802 8.80 -22.46 19.21
N ASN A 803 9.87 -23.23 19.32
CA ASN A 803 11.21 -22.83 18.95
C ASN A 803 11.64 -23.63 17.71
N PHE A 804 11.11 -23.26 16.55
CA PHE A 804 11.33 -24.00 15.31
C PHE A 804 12.81 -24.04 14.92
N VAL A 805 13.25 -25.18 14.40
CA VAL A 805 14.58 -25.36 13.83
C VAL A 805 14.47 -26.05 12.46
N ILE A 806 15.27 -25.55 11.52
CA ILE A 806 15.36 -26.02 10.14
C ILE A 806 16.74 -26.64 9.93
N PHE A 807 16.79 -27.73 9.19
CA PHE A 807 18.03 -28.39 8.82
C PHE A 807 18.26 -28.24 7.33
N THR A 808 19.48 -27.93 6.92
CA THR A 808 19.86 -27.84 5.52
C THR A 808 21.23 -28.45 5.34
N SER A 809 21.56 -28.95 4.15
CA SER A 809 22.94 -29.35 3.84
C SER A 809 23.90 -28.20 4.15
N ALA A 810 25.11 -28.48 4.64
CA ALA A 810 26.14 -27.47 4.84
C ALA A 810 26.50 -26.74 3.53
N HIS A 811 26.26 -27.39 2.38
CA HIS A 811 26.37 -26.79 1.04
C HIS A 811 25.03 -26.29 0.47
N GLY A 812 23.97 -26.28 1.29
CA GLY A 812 22.66 -25.77 0.92
C GLY A 812 22.69 -24.27 0.65
N HIS A 813 21.75 -23.79 -0.17
CA HIS A 813 21.72 -22.40 -0.57
C HIS A 813 21.39 -21.47 0.61
N TYR A 814 22.08 -20.33 0.70
CA TYR A 814 21.92 -19.34 1.79
C TYR A 814 20.49 -18.78 1.91
N SER A 815 19.61 -19.01 0.92
CA SER A 815 18.22 -18.54 0.95
C SER A 815 17.44 -19.07 2.14
N PHE A 816 17.75 -20.26 2.67
CA PHE A 816 17.08 -20.75 3.87
C PHE A 816 17.44 -19.95 5.12
N GLU A 817 18.65 -19.40 5.19
CA GLU A 817 19.03 -18.51 6.27
C GLU A 817 18.27 -17.18 6.18
N LYS A 818 18.22 -16.61 4.98
CA LYS A 818 17.40 -15.41 4.71
C LYS A 818 15.94 -15.66 5.00
N ALA A 819 15.39 -16.80 4.60
CA ALA A 819 14.01 -17.16 4.87
C ALA A 819 13.75 -17.26 6.38
N ALA A 820 14.62 -17.94 7.13
CA ALA A 820 14.54 -18.04 8.59
C ALA A 820 14.58 -16.66 9.27
N GLN A 821 15.41 -15.72 8.77
CA GLN A 821 15.41 -14.33 9.26
C GLN A 821 14.09 -13.62 8.94
N MET A 822 13.60 -13.73 7.71
CA MET A 822 12.39 -13.05 7.25
C MET A 822 11.14 -13.48 8.00
N ILE A 823 11.00 -14.77 8.33
CA ILE A 823 9.82 -15.30 9.04
C ILE A 823 9.99 -15.38 10.57
N GLY A 824 11.03 -14.75 11.11
CA GLY A 824 11.21 -14.59 12.56
C GLY A 824 11.72 -15.83 13.31
N LEU A 825 12.39 -16.78 12.64
CA LEU A 825 13.04 -17.92 13.28
C LEU A 825 14.48 -17.60 13.72
N GLY A 826 15.16 -16.73 12.96
CA GLY A 826 16.55 -16.31 13.18
C GLY A 826 17.60 -17.32 12.71
N SER A 827 18.78 -16.84 12.30
CA SER A 827 19.86 -17.67 11.74
C SER A 827 20.32 -18.82 12.63
N ARG A 828 20.28 -18.65 13.97
CA ARG A 828 20.67 -19.71 14.93
C ARG A 828 19.76 -20.94 14.92
N ASN A 829 18.62 -20.84 14.25
CA ASN A 829 17.66 -21.91 14.08
C ASN A 829 17.71 -22.53 12.67
N LEU A 830 18.70 -22.15 11.86
CA LEU A 830 19.12 -22.92 10.70
C LEU A 830 20.36 -23.73 11.07
N VAL A 831 20.25 -25.06 11.06
CA VAL A 831 21.33 -25.97 11.41
C VAL A 831 21.92 -26.56 10.12
N PRO A 832 23.18 -26.23 9.77
CA PRO A 832 23.87 -26.88 8.67
C PRO A 832 24.21 -28.33 9.05
N VAL A 833 23.82 -29.27 8.19
CA VAL A 833 24.09 -30.69 8.35
C VAL A 833 25.40 -31.03 7.62
N PRO A 834 26.34 -31.72 8.28
CA PRO A 834 27.57 -32.18 7.65
C PRO A 834 27.34 -32.94 6.33
N VAL A 835 28.28 -32.75 5.42
CA VAL A 835 28.30 -33.39 4.10
C VAL A 835 29.50 -34.34 4.01
N ASP A 836 29.41 -35.34 3.13
CA ASP A 836 30.49 -36.25 2.81
C ASP A 836 31.51 -35.61 1.83
N ALA A 837 32.53 -36.38 1.43
CA ALA A 837 33.54 -35.93 0.48
C ALA A 837 32.99 -35.62 -0.93
N SER A 838 31.81 -36.11 -1.28
CA SER A 838 31.10 -35.75 -2.51
C SER A 838 30.32 -34.44 -2.39
N GLY A 839 30.21 -33.90 -1.18
CA GLY A 839 29.41 -32.73 -0.85
C GLY A 839 27.93 -33.03 -0.65
N ALA A 840 27.54 -34.31 -0.46
CA ALA A 840 26.17 -34.72 -0.20
C ALA A 840 25.91 -34.83 1.31
N MET A 841 24.73 -34.43 1.77
CA MET A 841 24.32 -34.49 3.18
C MET A 841 24.44 -35.90 3.76
N ILE A 842 24.99 -36.02 4.97
CA ILE A 842 25.09 -37.30 5.69
C ILE A 842 23.81 -37.53 6.53
N PRO A 843 22.96 -38.53 6.20
CA PRO A 843 21.67 -38.72 6.87
C PRO A 843 21.77 -39.06 8.36
N SER A 844 22.82 -39.78 8.78
CA SER A 844 23.05 -40.09 10.20
C SER A 844 23.36 -38.84 11.03
N GLU A 845 24.05 -37.85 10.44
CA GLU A 845 24.30 -36.57 11.10
C GLU A 845 23.04 -35.70 11.16
N LEU A 846 22.19 -35.74 10.12
CA LEU A 846 20.86 -35.12 10.16
C LEU A 846 20.07 -35.64 11.37
N GLU A 847 19.97 -36.97 11.51
CA GLU A 847 19.23 -37.59 12.62
C GLU A 847 19.83 -37.21 13.98
N ARG A 848 21.15 -37.27 14.12
CA ARG A 848 21.85 -36.88 15.36
C ARG A 848 21.54 -35.42 15.74
N LEU A 849 21.56 -34.50 14.77
CA LEU A 849 21.28 -33.08 15.00
C LEU A 849 19.81 -32.81 15.32
N ILE A 850 18.88 -33.56 14.72
CA ILE A 850 17.45 -33.51 15.05
C ILE A 850 17.23 -33.91 16.51
N LEU A 851 17.82 -35.02 16.94
CA LEU A 851 17.71 -35.50 18.33
C LEU A 851 18.28 -34.48 19.32
N ALA A 852 19.48 -33.96 19.04
CA ALA A 852 20.11 -32.93 19.88
C ALA A 852 19.26 -31.65 19.96
N ALA A 853 18.61 -31.24 18.86
CA ALA A 853 17.72 -30.08 18.88
C ALA A 853 16.49 -30.32 19.77
N LYS A 854 15.87 -31.51 19.68
CA LYS A 854 14.73 -31.91 20.54
C LYS A 854 15.13 -31.93 22.02
N ASP A 855 16.32 -32.42 22.35
CA ASP A 855 16.84 -32.44 23.73
C ASP A 855 16.98 -31.02 24.32
N THR A 856 17.22 -30.02 23.48
CA THR A 856 17.26 -28.60 23.88
C THR A 856 15.90 -27.89 23.85
N GLY A 857 14.80 -28.63 23.67
CA GLY A 857 13.44 -28.08 23.60
C GLY A 857 13.12 -27.34 22.31
N LYS A 858 13.90 -27.54 21.23
CA LYS A 858 13.58 -27.01 19.90
C LYS A 858 12.59 -27.93 19.18
N THR A 859 11.89 -27.36 18.20
CA THR A 859 10.88 -28.04 17.38
C THR A 859 11.39 -28.22 15.94
N PRO A 860 11.88 -29.41 15.56
CA PRO A 860 12.28 -29.70 14.18
C PRO A 860 11.11 -29.50 13.22
N LEU A 861 11.27 -28.59 12.27
CA LEU A 861 10.19 -28.18 11.38
C LEU A 861 10.38 -28.74 9.96
N LEU A 862 11.54 -28.47 9.36
CA LEU A 862 11.81 -28.74 7.96
C LEU A 862 13.25 -29.21 7.76
N VAL A 863 13.44 -30.16 6.85
CA VAL A 863 14.74 -30.46 6.25
C VAL A 863 14.74 -30.04 4.77
N ASN A 864 15.74 -29.25 4.40
CA ASN A 864 16.05 -28.91 3.03
C ASN A 864 17.14 -29.85 2.49
N ALA A 865 16.78 -30.70 1.54
CA ALA A 865 17.71 -31.49 0.75
C ALA A 865 18.00 -30.77 -0.58
N THR A 866 19.24 -30.78 -1.03
CA THR A 866 19.69 -30.04 -2.21
C THR A 866 19.87 -30.96 -3.41
N ALA A 867 19.25 -30.65 -4.54
CA ALA A 867 19.49 -31.30 -5.83
C ALA A 867 20.35 -30.38 -6.70
N GLY A 868 21.67 -30.58 -6.67
CA GLY A 868 22.66 -29.76 -7.37
C GLY A 868 23.06 -28.53 -6.56
N SER A 869 23.98 -28.70 -5.60
CA SER A 869 24.51 -27.59 -4.80
C SER A 869 25.21 -26.51 -5.63
N THR A 870 25.18 -25.27 -5.14
CA THR A 870 25.65 -24.08 -5.89
C THR A 870 27.11 -24.15 -6.32
N VAL A 871 27.96 -24.78 -5.50
CA VAL A 871 29.42 -24.81 -5.71
C VAL A 871 29.86 -26.12 -6.35
N LEU A 872 29.57 -27.26 -5.73
CA LEU A 872 30.03 -28.57 -6.21
C LEU A 872 29.02 -29.28 -7.11
N GLY A 873 27.75 -28.86 -7.12
CA GLY A 873 26.64 -29.55 -7.82
C GLY A 873 26.33 -30.93 -7.28
N SER A 874 26.60 -31.15 -6.00
CA SER A 874 26.26 -32.38 -5.29
C SER A 874 24.74 -32.57 -5.18
N PHE A 875 24.32 -33.83 -5.10
CA PHE A 875 22.92 -34.23 -4.91
C PHE A 875 22.81 -34.98 -3.59
N ASP A 876 21.90 -34.54 -2.73
CA ASP A 876 21.67 -35.17 -1.43
C ASP A 876 20.93 -36.53 -1.57
N PRO A 877 21.13 -37.48 -0.64
CA PRO A 877 20.47 -38.79 -0.64
C PRO A 877 19.00 -38.70 -0.19
N PHE A 878 18.09 -38.43 -1.15
CA PHE A 878 16.69 -38.10 -0.86
C PHE A 878 15.89 -39.23 -0.17
N GLU A 879 16.15 -40.49 -0.49
CA GLU A 879 15.41 -41.63 0.10
C GLU A 879 15.72 -41.75 1.60
N GLU A 880 17.00 -41.67 1.96
CA GLU A 880 17.50 -41.72 3.33
C GLU A 880 17.06 -40.50 4.14
N ILE A 881 17.14 -39.30 3.55
CA ILE A 881 16.65 -38.07 4.20
C ILE A 881 15.13 -38.14 4.43
N SER A 882 14.36 -38.68 3.48
CA SER A 882 12.91 -38.84 3.65
C SER A 882 12.58 -39.78 4.80
N ALA A 883 13.33 -40.88 4.95
CA ALA A 883 13.15 -41.81 6.07
C ALA A 883 13.35 -41.11 7.43
N VAL A 884 14.40 -40.28 7.55
CA VAL A 884 14.67 -39.49 8.77
C VAL A 884 13.58 -38.43 9.01
N ALA A 885 13.19 -37.68 7.97
CA ALA A 885 12.17 -36.63 8.06
C ALA A 885 10.82 -37.20 8.54
N ARG A 886 10.37 -38.32 7.94
CA ARG A 886 9.13 -39.00 8.32
C ARG A 886 9.18 -39.53 9.74
N LYS A 887 10.29 -40.14 10.16
CA LYS A 887 10.49 -40.64 11.54
C LYS A 887 10.29 -39.54 12.59
N HIS A 888 10.59 -38.29 12.23
CA HIS A 888 10.52 -37.16 13.16
C HIS A 888 9.37 -36.18 12.90
N GLY A 889 8.47 -36.47 11.94
CA GLY A 889 7.31 -35.64 11.64
C GLY A 889 7.67 -34.31 10.98
N MET A 890 8.75 -34.26 10.21
CA MET A 890 9.26 -33.04 9.57
C MET A 890 8.84 -32.94 8.11
N TRP A 891 8.73 -31.71 7.61
CA TRP A 891 8.57 -31.43 6.18
C TRP A 891 9.89 -31.67 5.45
N MET A 892 9.86 -32.41 4.34
CA MET A 892 11.00 -32.55 3.44
C MET A 892 10.82 -31.67 2.21
N HIS A 893 11.66 -30.64 2.08
CA HIS A 893 11.77 -29.83 0.88
C HIS A 893 13.00 -30.25 0.07
N VAL A 894 12.86 -30.33 -1.26
CA VAL A 894 14.01 -30.49 -2.17
C VAL A 894 14.24 -29.18 -2.93
N ASP A 895 15.35 -28.51 -2.63
CA ASP A 895 15.85 -27.40 -3.42
C ASP A 895 16.54 -27.95 -4.68
N GLY A 896 15.76 -28.09 -5.75
CA GLY A 896 16.21 -28.41 -7.10
C GLY A 896 16.32 -27.18 -7.99
N ALA A 897 16.51 -25.99 -7.41
CA ALA A 897 16.61 -24.75 -8.18
C ALA A 897 17.63 -24.88 -9.33
N TRP A 898 18.76 -25.53 -9.08
CA TRP A 898 19.78 -25.78 -10.09
C TRP A 898 19.64 -27.17 -10.75
N GLY A 899 19.86 -28.25 -9.99
CA GLY A 899 19.92 -29.60 -10.53
C GLY A 899 18.57 -30.26 -10.79
N GLY A 900 17.43 -29.64 -10.43
CA GLY A 900 16.11 -30.22 -10.66
C GLY A 900 15.78 -30.43 -12.14
N SER A 901 16.31 -29.57 -13.01
CA SER A 901 16.10 -29.67 -14.46
C SER A 901 16.60 -30.98 -15.08
N VAL A 902 17.48 -31.75 -14.42
CA VAL A 902 17.93 -33.05 -14.93
C VAL A 902 16.79 -34.07 -15.06
N VAL A 903 15.61 -33.79 -14.51
CA VAL A 903 14.40 -34.60 -14.65
C VAL A 903 13.98 -34.80 -16.12
N PHE A 904 14.33 -33.88 -17.02
CA PHE A 904 14.10 -34.03 -18.47
C PHE A 904 15.04 -35.04 -19.15
N SER A 905 16.22 -35.29 -18.58
CA SER A 905 17.20 -36.21 -19.14
C SER A 905 16.97 -37.63 -18.64
N LYS A 906 16.79 -38.59 -19.58
CA LYS A 906 16.72 -40.01 -19.24
C LYS A 906 18.03 -40.54 -18.63
N LYS A 907 19.18 -39.98 -19.02
CA LYS A 907 20.50 -40.37 -18.53
C LYS A 907 20.76 -39.82 -17.13
N GLN A 908 20.37 -38.57 -16.86
CA GLN A 908 20.72 -37.86 -15.63
C GLN A 908 19.64 -37.90 -14.53
N ARG A 909 18.37 -38.19 -14.86
CA ARG A 909 17.26 -38.20 -13.88
C ARG A 909 17.45 -39.14 -12.69
N HIS A 910 18.33 -40.15 -12.78
CA HIS A 910 18.65 -41.03 -11.66
C HIS A 910 19.23 -40.27 -10.46
N LYS A 911 19.83 -39.09 -10.68
CA LYS A 911 20.31 -38.18 -9.63
C LYS A 911 19.19 -37.62 -8.74
N LEU A 912 17.93 -37.71 -9.19
CA LEU A 912 16.75 -37.30 -8.44
C LEU A 912 16.02 -38.49 -7.79
N LYS A 913 16.68 -39.65 -7.68
CA LYS A 913 16.10 -40.84 -7.03
C LYS A 913 15.66 -40.49 -5.61
N GLY A 914 14.38 -40.73 -5.30
CA GLY A 914 13.77 -40.37 -4.01
C GLY A 914 13.08 -39.01 -3.94
N VAL A 915 13.21 -38.14 -4.96
CA VAL A 915 12.55 -36.82 -4.95
C VAL A 915 11.03 -36.89 -4.83
N HIS A 916 10.41 -37.94 -5.38
CA HIS A 916 8.97 -38.23 -5.27
C HIS A 916 8.51 -38.43 -3.81
N LEU A 917 9.43 -38.62 -2.86
CA LEU A 917 9.13 -38.74 -1.43
C LEU A 917 9.07 -37.39 -0.71
N ALA A 918 9.59 -36.31 -1.29
CA ALA A 918 9.55 -34.96 -0.73
C ALA A 918 8.13 -34.36 -0.71
N ASP A 919 7.89 -33.40 0.17
CA ASP A 919 6.59 -32.72 0.29
C ASP A 919 6.48 -31.53 -0.68
N SER A 920 7.61 -30.88 -0.96
CA SER A 920 7.72 -29.84 -1.99
C SER A 920 9.08 -29.83 -2.70
N VAL A 921 9.09 -29.33 -3.94
CA VAL A 921 10.29 -29.20 -4.78
C VAL A 921 10.35 -27.81 -5.39
N ALA A 922 11.49 -27.13 -5.29
CA ALA A 922 11.77 -25.92 -6.06
C ALA A 922 12.57 -26.28 -7.34
N VAL A 923 12.26 -25.63 -8.46
CA VAL A 923 13.05 -25.74 -9.71
C VAL A 923 13.09 -24.39 -10.44
N ASN A 924 14.25 -24.01 -10.98
CA ASN A 924 14.40 -22.74 -11.70
C ASN A 924 14.66 -22.96 -13.20
N PRO A 925 13.63 -22.93 -14.05
CA PRO A 925 13.82 -22.93 -15.50
C PRO A 925 14.73 -21.81 -16.02
N HIS A 926 14.84 -20.66 -15.34
CA HIS A 926 15.77 -19.59 -15.76
C HIS A 926 17.25 -19.92 -15.58
N LYS A 927 17.57 -21.07 -14.98
CA LYS A 927 18.95 -21.55 -14.82
C LYS A 927 19.30 -22.49 -15.97
N MET A 928 19.26 -23.80 -15.74
CA MET A 928 19.74 -24.82 -16.68
C MET A 928 18.94 -24.85 -18.00
N LEU A 929 17.65 -24.50 -17.98
CA LEU A 929 16.79 -24.54 -19.19
C LEU A 929 16.85 -23.24 -20.01
N GLY A 930 17.55 -22.21 -19.55
CA GLY A 930 17.74 -20.96 -20.30
C GLY A 930 16.47 -20.13 -20.50
N ALA A 931 15.47 -20.23 -19.61
CA ALA A 931 14.35 -19.30 -19.61
C ALA A 931 14.81 -17.89 -19.15
N PRO A 932 14.15 -16.80 -19.56
CA PRO A 932 14.47 -15.47 -19.05
C PRO A 932 14.30 -15.35 -17.53
N THR A 933 15.20 -14.61 -16.89
CA THR A 933 15.10 -14.29 -15.46
C THR A 933 14.01 -13.24 -15.21
N THR A 934 13.13 -13.38 -14.22
CA THR A 934 12.95 -14.55 -13.32
C THR A 934 12.05 -15.61 -13.93
N CYS A 935 12.22 -16.86 -13.48
CA CYS A 935 11.31 -17.98 -13.75
C CYS A 935 11.61 -19.15 -12.80
N SER A 936 10.86 -19.29 -11.71
CA SER A 936 11.03 -20.35 -10.71
C SER A 936 9.69 -20.98 -10.42
N LEU A 937 9.66 -22.29 -10.17
CA LEU A 937 8.44 -23.03 -9.86
C LEU A 937 8.59 -23.69 -8.49
N LEU A 938 7.57 -23.53 -7.64
CA LEU A 938 7.42 -24.31 -6.42
C LEU A 938 6.32 -25.34 -6.64
N LEU A 939 6.68 -26.61 -6.46
CA LEU A 939 5.82 -27.76 -6.75
C LEU A 939 5.51 -28.52 -5.46
N GLY A 940 4.30 -29.06 -5.37
CA GLY A 940 3.82 -29.86 -4.26
C GLY A 940 3.04 -31.09 -4.72
N LYS A 941 2.94 -32.06 -3.82
CA LYS A 941 2.12 -33.26 -4.01
C LYS A 941 0.62 -33.00 -3.99
N ASP A 942 0.21 -31.98 -3.23
CA ASP A 942 -1.19 -31.65 -3.01
C ASP A 942 -1.34 -30.13 -2.78
N LEU A 943 -1.86 -29.43 -3.79
CA LEU A 943 -2.08 -27.99 -3.74
C LEU A 943 -3.11 -27.57 -2.67
N ARG A 944 -3.96 -28.48 -2.16
CA ARG A 944 -4.88 -28.17 -1.07
C ARG A 944 -4.15 -27.89 0.24
N GLN A 945 -2.97 -28.46 0.44
CA GLN A 945 -2.11 -28.11 1.58
C GLN A 945 -1.54 -26.70 1.41
N PHE A 946 -1.11 -26.35 0.20
CA PHE A 946 -0.55 -25.04 -0.13
C PHE A 946 -1.61 -23.95 0.02
N HIS A 947 -2.84 -24.23 -0.46
CA HIS A 947 -4.00 -23.37 -0.27
C HIS A 947 -4.30 -23.15 1.22
N ARG A 948 -4.53 -24.21 2.01
CA ARG A 948 -4.82 -24.08 3.46
C ARG A 948 -3.72 -23.34 4.22
N ALA A 949 -2.46 -23.57 3.84
CA ALA A 949 -1.32 -22.91 4.44
C ALA A 949 -1.29 -21.39 4.20
N ASN A 950 -1.71 -20.92 3.02
CA ASN A 950 -1.62 -19.50 2.64
C ASN A 950 -2.94 -18.73 2.70
N THR A 951 -4.07 -19.40 2.50
CA THR A 951 -5.38 -18.75 2.34
C THR A 951 -5.77 -17.86 3.52
N LEU A 952 -6.34 -16.69 3.20
CA LEU A 952 -6.92 -15.73 4.11
C LEU A 952 -8.26 -15.23 3.52
N PRO A 953 -9.31 -15.02 4.34
CA PRO A 953 -10.57 -14.50 3.84
C PRO A 953 -10.42 -13.03 3.39
N ALA A 954 -10.21 -12.81 2.09
CA ALA A 954 -10.11 -11.48 1.46
C ALA A 954 -11.30 -11.25 0.50
N GLY A 955 -12.43 -10.81 1.04
CA GLY A 955 -13.72 -10.71 0.33
C GLY A 955 -13.78 -9.72 -0.84
N TYR A 956 -12.70 -8.95 -1.10
CA TYR A 956 -12.60 -8.03 -2.24
C TYR A 956 -11.94 -8.66 -3.48
N LEU A 957 -11.33 -9.84 -3.35
CA LEU A 957 -10.52 -10.47 -4.41
C LEU A 957 -10.98 -11.89 -4.72
N PHE A 958 -11.34 -12.66 -3.69
CA PHE A 958 -11.74 -14.06 -3.83
C PHE A 958 -13.26 -14.16 -3.63
N HIS A 959 -13.99 -14.38 -4.72
CA HIS A 959 -15.46 -14.33 -4.73
C HIS A 959 -16.16 -15.70 -4.80
N GLY A 960 -15.40 -16.80 -4.72
CA GLY A 960 -15.96 -18.14 -4.59
C GLY A 960 -14.88 -19.21 -4.63
N ALA A 961 -14.93 -20.15 -3.70
CA ALA A 961 -14.30 -21.45 -3.91
C ALA A 961 -15.27 -22.27 -4.76
N ASP A 962 -14.87 -22.67 -5.97
CA ASP A 962 -15.66 -23.61 -6.77
C ASP A 962 -15.90 -24.89 -5.94
N ALA A 963 -17.12 -25.42 -6.03
CA ALA A 963 -17.58 -26.59 -5.26
C ALA A 963 -16.73 -27.86 -5.46
N ASP A 964 -15.87 -27.88 -6.47
CA ASP A 964 -15.04 -29.03 -6.88
C ASP A 964 -13.65 -29.07 -6.21
N GLY A 965 -13.28 -28.06 -5.42
CA GLY A 965 -12.01 -28.04 -4.67
C GLY A 965 -10.75 -27.74 -5.51
N GLU A 966 -10.93 -27.31 -6.77
CA GLU A 966 -9.87 -26.77 -7.62
C GLU A 966 -9.65 -25.29 -7.34
N VAL A 967 -8.39 -24.88 -7.15
CA VAL A 967 -8.02 -23.48 -6.96
C VAL A 967 -7.65 -22.88 -8.33
N TRP A 968 -8.44 -21.91 -8.79
CA TRP A 968 -8.18 -21.15 -10.02
C TRP A 968 -7.62 -19.76 -9.75
N ASP A 969 -7.99 -19.17 -8.61
CA ASP A 969 -7.40 -17.92 -8.14
C ASP A 969 -6.07 -18.21 -7.43
N LEU A 970 -5.01 -18.24 -8.24
CA LEU A 970 -3.68 -18.70 -7.81
C LEU A 970 -3.04 -17.83 -6.73
N ALA A 971 -3.48 -16.58 -6.53
CA ALA A 971 -2.99 -15.76 -5.43
C ALA A 971 -3.21 -16.41 -4.06
N ASP A 972 -4.29 -17.18 -3.88
CA ASP A 972 -4.62 -17.82 -2.60
C ASP A 972 -3.68 -19.00 -2.25
N LEU A 973 -2.82 -19.40 -3.20
CA LEU A 973 -1.76 -20.39 -3.00
C LEU A 973 -0.43 -19.76 -2.53
N THR A 974 -0.33 -18.42 -2.50
CA THR A 974 0.95 -17.73 -2.34
C THR A 974 0.89 -16.62 -1.30
N PRO A 975 2.02 -16.21 -0.71
CA PRO A 975 2.08 -15.02 0.14
C PRO A 975 1.99 -13.69 -0.64
N GLN A 976 1.78 -13.73 -1.95
CA GLN A 976 1.80 -12.56 -2.82
C GLN A 976 0.42 -12.25 -3.38
N CYS A 977 0.13 -10.95 -3.51
CA CYS A 977 -1.03 -10.48 -4.27
C CYS A 977 -0.66 -10.40 -5.76
N GLY A 978 0.15 -9.41 -6.15
CA GLY A 978 0.53 -9.23 -7.55
C GLY A 978 1.68 -10.14 -8.00
N ARG A 979 1.49 -10.85 -9.11
CA ARG A 979 2.45 -11.83 -9.60
C ARG A 979 2.52 -11.88 -11.13
N ARG A 980 3.74 -12.00 -11.65
CA ARG A 980 4.03 -12.11 -13.08
C ARG A 980 3.79 -13.56 -13.56
N PRO A 981 3.17 -13.79 -14.74
CA PRO A 981 2.90 -15.13 -15.27
C PRO A 981 4.15 -15.78 -15.91
N ASP A 982 5.19 -16.01 -15.10
CA ASP A 982 6.49 -16.52 -15.57
C ASP A 982 6.41 -17.94 -16.17
N SER A 983 5.34 -18.70 -15.87
CA SER A 983 5.09 -20.02 -16.45
C SER A 983 4.88 -20.00 -17.98
N LEU A 984 4.47 -18.86 -18.56
CA LEU A 984 4.34 -18.72 -20.01
C LEU A 984 5.69 -18.91 -20.73
N LYS A 985 6.78 -18.40 -20.13
CA LYS A 985 8.14 -18.51 -20.70
C LYS A 985 8.53 -19.98 -20.90
N VAL A 986 8.19 -20.80 -19.91
CA VAL A 986 8.42 -22.24 -19.91
C VAL A 986 7.50 -22.93 -20.90
N ALA A 987 6.22 -22.55 -20.94
CA ALA A 987 5.26 -23.14 -21.87
C ALA A 987 5.67 -22.96 -23.33
N LEU A 988 6.08 -21.75 -23.72
CA LEU A 988 6.52 -21.47 -25.08
C LEU A 988 7.83 -22.19 -25.40
N SER A 989 8.80 -22.16 -24.49
CA SER A 989 10.08 -22.84 -24.70
C SER A 989 9.90 -24.36 -24.74
N TRP A 990 9.04 -24.93 -23.90
CA TRP A 990 8.70 -26.36 -23.95
C TRP A 990 7.95 -26.71 -25.24
N THR A 991 7.02 -25.87 -25.69
CA THR A 991 6.33 -26.07 -26.98
C THR A 991 7.32 -26.08 -28.14
N TYR A 992 8.34 -25.22 -28.09
CA TYR A 992 9.34 -25.10 -29.15
C TYR A 992 10.39 -26.23 -29.13
N TYR A 993 11.01 -26.52 -27.99
CA TYR A 993 12.09 -27.51 -27.89
C TYR A 993 11.59 -28.93 -27.60
N GLY A 994 10.42 -29.07 -26.97
CA GLY A 994 9.93 -30.33 -26.42
C GLY A 994 10.72 -30.82 -25.20
N ALA A 995 10.14 -31.79 -24.47
CA ALA A 995 10.82 -32.42 -23.33
C ALA A 995 12.09 -33.17 -23.78
N GLU A 996 12.05 -33.79 -24.96
CA GLU A 996 13.22 -34.48 -25.53
C GLU A 996 14.33 -33.53 -25.94
N GLY A 997 14.00 -32.34 -26.46
CA GLY A 997 14.99 -31.31 -26.77
C GLY A 997 15.72 -30.84 -25.52
N TYR A 998 14.99 -30.55 -24.44
CA TYR A 998 15.61 -30.26 -23.14
C TYR A 998 16.48 -31.42 -22.64
N GLY A 999 16.00 -32.66 -22.75
CA GLY A 999 16.78 -33.85 -22.37
C GLY A 999 18.12 -33.94 -23.12
N ARG A 1000 18.13 -33.72 -24.43
CA ARG A 1000 19.36 -33.70 -25.25
C ARG A 1000 20.30 -32.56 -24.87
N MET A 1001 19.77 -31.34 -24.74
CA MET A 1001 20.53 -30.16 -24.35
C MET A 1001 21.22 -30.33 -22.98
N ILE A 1002 20.52 -30.95 -22.02
CA ILE A 1002 21.09 -31.28 -20.72
C ILE A 1002 22.19 -32.34 -20.86
N ASP A 1003 21.95 -33.42 -21.59
CA ASP A 1003 22.95 -34.48 -21.80
C ASP A 1003 24.24 -33.92 -22.41
N GLU A 1004 24.13 -33.08 -23.45
CA GLU A 1004 25.26 -32.41 -24.09
C GLU A 1004 26.02 -31.49 -23.12
N ALA A 1005 25.31 -30.78 -22.25
CA ALA A 1005 25.92 -29.93 -21.22
C ALA A 1005 26.73 -30.76 -20.20
N PHE A 1006 26.20 -31.91 -19.78
CA PHE A 1006 26.93 -32.85 -18.91
C PHE A 1006 28.16 -33.41 -19.61
N ASP A 1007 28.06 -33.75 -20.91
CA ASP A 1007 29.20 -34.20 -21.71
C ASP A 1007 30.27 -33.09 -21.83
N ALA A 1008 29.86 -31.82 -21.96
CA ALA A 1008 30.76 -30.68 -21.97
C ALA A 1008 31.42 -30.42 -20.61
N ALA A 1009 30.69 -30.54 -19.50
CA ALA A 1009 31.25 -30.44 -18.15
C ALA A 1009 32.25 -31.57 -17.87
N ALA A 1010 31.95 -32.81 -18.25
CA ALA A 1010 32.87 -33.94 -18.17
C ALA A 1010 34.12 -33.73 -19.05
N TYR A 1011 33.94 -33.15 -20.24
CA TYR A 1011 35.05 -32.78 -21.12
C TYR A 1011 36.00 -31.77 -20.46
N LEU A 1012 35.48 -30.67 -19.89
CA LEU A 1012 36.30 -29.71 -19.15
C LEU A 1012 37.02 -30.35 -17.96
N ALA A 1013 36.33 -31.19 -17.19
CA ALA A 1013 36.94 -31.90 -16.07
C ALA A 1013 38.09 -32.82 -16.53
N GLY A 1014 37.93 -33.48 -17.69
CA GLY A 1014 39.00 -34.25 -18.34
C GLY A 1014 40.20 -33.39 -18.71
N LEU A 1015 39.99 -32.27 -19.42
CA LEU A 1015 41.06 -31.34 -19.81
C LEU A 1015 41.87 -30.83 -18.60
N VAL A 1016 41.16 -30.50 -17.52
CA VAL A 1016 41.77 -30.03 -16.26
C VAL A 1016 42.52 -31.16 -15.57
N ALA A 1017 41.96 -32.37 -15.51
CA ALA A 1017 42.59 -33.52 -14.84
C ALA A 1017 43.85 -34.02 -15.57
N GLU A 1018 43.88 -33.93 -16.90
CA GLU A 1018 45.02 -34.37 -17.73
C GLU A 1018 46.17 -33.35 -17.73
N ASN A 1019 45.93 -32.12 -17.30
CA ASN A 1019 46.93 -31.07 -17.26
C ASN A 1019 47.53 -30.89 -15.86
N ARG A 1020 48.83 -31.19 -15.73
CA ARG A 1020 49.59 -31.09 -14.46
C ARG A 1020 49.60 -29.71 -13.81
N ASP A 1021 49.31 -28.66 -14.57
CA ASP A 1021 49.29 -27.29 -14.05
C ASP A 1021 47.99 -26.98 -13.30
N PHE A 1022 47.03 -27.90 -13.30
CA PHE A 1022 45.75 -27.76 -12.61
C PHE A 1022 45.57 -28.82 -11.52
N VAL A 1023 44.72 -28.50 -10.54
CA VAL A 1023 44.28 -29.44 -9.51
C VAL A 1023 42.76 -29.48 -9.52
N LEU A 1024 42.20 -30.58 -10.03
CA LEU A 1024 40.75 -30.78 -10.08
C LEU A 1024 40.19 -30.98 -8.66
N VAL A 1025 39.13 -30.22 -8.33
CA VAL A 1025 38.37 -30.34 -7.08
C VAL A 1025 37.10 -31.15 -7.30
N SER A 1026 36.42 -30.96 -8.44
CA SER A 1026 35.24 -31.74 -8.80
C SER A 1026 35.55 -33.22 -9.04
N GLN A 1027 34.53 -34.07 -8.90
CA GLN A 1027 34.60 -35.44 -9.42
C GLN A 1027 34.68 -35.42 -10.96
N ASN A 1028 35.22 -36.50 -11.55
CA ASN A 1028 35.21 -36.72 -12.98
C ASN A 1028 34.53 -38.07 -13.31
N PRO A 1029 33.34 -38.08 -13.95
CA PRO A 1029 32.58 -36.91 -14.41
C PRO A 1029 32.01 -36.05 -13.25
N PRO A 1030 31.81 -34.73 -13.46
CA PRO A 1030 31.20 -33.86 -12.46
C PRO A 1030 29.76 -34.26 -12.10
N PRO A 1031 29.31 -34.00 -10.86
CA PRO A 1031 27.96 -34.38 -10.44
C PRO A 1031 26.87 -33.50 -11.07
N CYS A 1032 27.18 -32.25 -11.45
CA CYS A 1032 26.34 -31.32 -12.22
C CYS A 1032 27.23 -30.46 -13.15
N LEU A 1033 26.69 -29.40 -13.75
CA LEU A 1033 27.35 -28.66 -14.84
C LEU A 1033 28.48 -27.70 -14.42
N GLN A 1034 28.82 -27.64 -13.12
CA GLN A 1034 29.92 -26.82 -12.62
C GLN A 1034 31.17 -27.65 -12.36
N VAL A 1035 32.30 -27.16 -12.83
CA VAL A 1035 33.63 -27.78 -12.72
C VAL A 1035 34.52 -26.90 -11.87
N CYS A 1036 35.01 -27.45 -10.77
CA CYS A 1036 35.78 -26.75 -9.76
C CYS A 1036 37.23 -27.22 -9.79
N PHE A 1037 38.18 -26.28 -9.85
CA PHE A 1037 39.60 -26.60 -9.91
C PHE A 1037 40.48 -25.40 -9.53
N TYR A 1038 41.73 -25.68 -9.17
CA TYR A 1038 42.76 -24.67 -9.04
C TYR A 1038 43.69 -24.66 -10.25
N TYR A 1039 44.26 -23.50 -10.57
CA TYR A 1039 45.46 -23.40 -11.41
C TYR A 1039 46.68 -23.27 -10.50
N ALA A 1040 47.58 -24.25 -10.53
CA ALA A 1040 48.67 -24.42 -9.59
C ALA A 1040 49.89 -25.12 -10.24
N PRO A 1041 50.57 -24.49 -11.22
CA PRO A 1041 51.69 -25.11 -11.96
C PRO A 1041 52.90 -25.48 -11.10
N ARG A 1042 53.02 -24.92 -9.89
CA ARG A 1042 54.07 -25.24 -8.91
C ARG A 1042 53.53 -25.97 -7.68
N GLY A 1043 52.34 -26.56 -7.79
CA GLY A 1043 51.57 -27.04 -6.65
C GLY A 1043 50.84 -25.90 -5.92
N LEU A 1044 49.91 -26.29 -5.04
CA LEU A 1044 49.12 -25.34 -4.25
C LEU A 1044 49.94 -24.78 -3.09
N HIS A 1045 49.71 -23.52 -2.76
CA HIS A 1045 50.28 -22.91 -1.57
C HIS A 1045 49.68 -23.54 -0.32
N GLU A 1046 50.49 -23.74 0.72
CA GLU A 1046 50.01 -24.20 2.04
C GLU A 1046 49.13 -23.15 2.72
N VAL A 1047 49.35 -21.86 2.43
CA VAL A 1047 48.60 -20.72 2.97
C VAL A 1047 47.38 -20.44 2.07
N PRO A 1048 46.15 -20.71 2.52
CA PRO A 1048 44.93 -20.59 1.70
C PRO A 1048 44.73 -19.21 1.06
N GLU A 1049 45.08 -18.13 1.77
CA GLU A 1049 44.91 -16.75 1.32
C GLU A 1049 45.73 -16.45 0.06
N LYS A 1050 46.85 -17.15 -0.17
CA LYS A 1050 47.64 -17.01 -1.40
C LYS A 1050 46.92 -17.61 -2.59
N ASN A 1051 46.39 -18.83 -2.47
CA ASN A 1051 45.59 -19.46 -3.51
C ASN A 1051 44.33 -18.62 -3.83
N THR A 1052 43.72 -18.02 -2.81
CA THR A 1052 42.60 -17.08 -2.99
C THR A 1052 42.99 -15.86 -3.81
N LYS A 1053 44.09 -15.20 -3.43
CA LYS A 1053 44.57 -14.00 -4.13
C LYS A 1053 44.96 -14.29 -5.58
N GLU A 1054 45.62 -15.41 -5.82
CA GLU A 1054 45.99 -15.84 -7.18
C GLU A 1054 44.75 -16.12 -8.03
N THR A 1055 43.82 -16.96 -7.53
CA THR A 1055 42.58 -17.28 -8.27
C THR A 1055 41.77 -16.02 -8.60
N ALA A 1056 41.61 -15.09 -7.66
CA ALA A 1056 40.91 -13.83 -7.88
C ALA A 1056 41.59 -12.98 -8.97
N ALA A 1057 42.92 -12.88 -8.95
CA ALA A 1057 43.66 -12.14 -9.97
C ALA A 1057 43.51 -12.75 -11.37
N PHE A 1058 43.44 -14.08 -11.49
CA PHE A 1058 43.20 -14.75 -12.77
C PHE A 1058 41.77 -14.50 -13.28
N VAL A 1059 40.76 -14.57 -12.40
CA VAL A 1059 39.37 -14.27 -12.76
C VAL A 1059 39.24 -12.85 -13.33
N GLU A 1060 39.88 -11.85 -12.70
CA GLU A 1060 39.90 -10.47 -13.23
C GLU A 1060 40.57 -10.38 -14.61
N LYS A 1061 41.71 -11.07 -14.80
CA LYS A 1061 42.44 -11.07 -16.08
C LYS A 1061 41.68 -11.79 -17.20
N LEU A 1062 40.89 -12.82 -16.89
CA LEU A 1062 40.12 -13.59 -17.87
C LEU A 1062 39.08 -12.74 -18.60
N VAL A 1063 38.53 -11.71 -17.94
CA VAL A 1063 37.56 -10.79 -18.56
C VAL A 1063 38.15 -10.13 -19.80
N TYR A 1064 39.43 -9.75 -19.75
CA TYR A 1064 40.14 -9.16 -20.90
C TYR A 1064 40.47 -10.18 -22.00
N ARG A 1065 40.41 -11.49 -21.70
CA ARG A 1065 40.50 -12.58 -22.69
C ARG A 1065 39.15 -12.98 -23.25
N GLY A 1066 38.05 -12.34 -22.81
CA GLY A 1066 36.69 -12.64 -23.25
C GLY A 1066 36.10 -13.86 -22.55
N PHE A 1067 36.51 -14.13 -21.31
CA PHE A 1067 35.92 -15.15 -20.44
C PHE A 1067 35.56 -14.53 -19.09
N MET A 1068 34.41 -14.89 -18.53
CA MET A 1068 34.04 -14.53 -17.17
C MET A 1068 33.66 -15.79 -16.43
N VAL A 1069 34.36 -16.03 -15.33
CA VAL A 1069 34.31 -17.24 -14.51
C VAL A 1069 34.36 -16.79 -13.06
N ASP A 1070 33.58 -17.43 -12.20
CA ASP A 1070 33.53 -17.09 -10.78
C ASP A 1070 34.51 -17.96 -9.99
N HIS A 1071 34.77 -17.59 -8.73
CA HIS A 1071 35.53 -18.42 -7.82
C HIS A 1071 34.76 -18.67 -6.52
N ALA A 1072 34.96 -19.85 -5.92
CA ALA A 1072 34.29 -20.25 -4.69
C ALA A 1072 35.31 -20.60 -3.59
N PRO A 1073 34.96 -20.40 -2.31
CA PRO A 1073 35.84 -20.76 -1.20
C PRO A 1073 36.01 -22.28 -1.05
N GLY A 1074 37.20 -22.69 -0.62
CA GLY A 1074 37.55 -24.08 -0.29
C GLY A 1074 38.59 -24.15 0.82
N GLU A 1075 38.85 -25.36 1.33
CA GLU A 1075 39.78 -25.58 2.46
C GLU A 1075 41.21 -25.08 2.17
N ARG A 1076 41.65 -25.16 0.91
CA ARG A 1076 42.96 -24.66 0.46
C ARG A 1076 42.87 -23.28 -0.19
N GLY A 1077 41.84 -22.49 0.12
CA GLY A 1077 41.60 -21.16 -0.47
C GLY A 1077 40.64 -21.23 -1.67
N ASN A 1078 40.38 -20.10 -2.31
CA ASN A 1078 39.40 -20.05 -3.40
C ASN A 1078 39.90 -20.80 -4.64
N PHE A 1079 38.98 -21.49 -5.32
CA PHE A 1079 39.18 -22.20 -6.58
C PHE A 1079 38.23 -21.66 -7.67
N PHE A 1080 38.56 -21.88 -8.93
CA PHE A 1080 37.67 -21.56 -10.05
C PHE A 1080 36.41 -22.41 -9.98
N ARG A 1081 35.24 -21.79 -10.21
CA ARG A 1081 33.98 -22.48 -10.41
C ARG A 1081 33.44 -22.12 -11.79
N VAL A 1082 33.76 -22.94 -12.78
CA VAL A 1082 33.29 -22.77 -14.15
C VAL A 1082 31.92 -23.43 -14.29
N VAL A 1083 30.89 -22.67 -14.68
CA VAL A 1083 29.56 -23.20 -14.91
C VAL A 1083 29.32 -23.37 -16.41
N VAL A 1084 29.21 -24.63 -16.85
CA VAL A 1084 28.85 -24.97 -18.23
C VAL A 1084 27.34 -24.80 -18.41
N ASN A 1085 26.93 -24.25 -19.55
CA ASN A 1085 25.53 -24.09 -19.92
C ASN A 1085 25.14 -25.04 -21.07
N VAL A 1086 23.84 -25.18 -21.32
CA VAL A 1086 23.30 -26.08 -22.35
C VAL A 1086 23.65 -25.71 -23.80
N GLN A 1087 24.27 -24.54 -24.00
CA GLN A 1087 24.73 -24.07 -25.31
C GLN A 1087 26.27 -23.99 -25.39
N THR A 1088 26.99 -24.44 -24.36
CA THR A 1088 28.45 -24.29 -24.29
C THR A 1088 29.14 -25.24 -25.25
N ARG A 1089 29.96 -24.71 -26.14
CA ARG A 1089 30.74 -25.51 -27.09
C ARG A 1089 32.03 -26.01 -26.45
N LYS A 1090 32.46 -27.23 -26.79
CA LYS A 1090 33.75 -27.80 -26.35
C LYS A 1090 34.95 -26.91 -26.72
N GLY A 1091 34.94 -26.33 -27.92
CA GLY A 1091 35.96 -25.38 -28.35
C GLY A 1091 36.11 -24.18 -27.41
N THR A 1092 35.02 -23.68 -26.82
CA THR A 1092 35.07 -22.63 -25.80
C THR A 1092 35.83 -23.08 -24.55
N LEU A 1093 35.64 -24.34 -24.14
CA LEU A 1093 36.29 -24.94 -22.97
C LEU A 1093 37.79 -25.14 -23.21
N ASP A 1094 38.17 -25.58 -24.42
CA ASP A 1094 39.58 -25.63 -24.85
C ASP A 1094 40.23 -24.24 -24.75
N GLY A 1095 39.52 -23.23 -25.24
CA GLY A 1095 39.92 -21.83 -25.19
C GLY A 1095 40.11 -21.31 -23.76
N LEU A 1096 39.18 -21.63 -22.85
CA LEU A 1096 39.26 -21.23 -21.45
C LEU A 1096 40.51 -21.79 -20.77
N VAL A 1097 40.76 -23.10 -20.90
CA VAL A 1097 41.93 -23.75 -20.31
C VAL A 1097 43.21 -23.12 -20.85
N LYS A 1098 43.27 -22.88 -22.16
CA LYS A 1098 44.40 -22.19 -22.80
C LYS A 1098 44.58 -20.76 -22.28
N ALA A 1099 43.50 -19.99 -22.14
CA ALA A 1099 43.55 -18.62 -21.62
C ALA A 1099 44.12 -18.57 -20.19
N ILE A 1100 43.72 -19.52 -19.33
CA ILE A 1100 44.27 -19.63 -17.96
C ILE A 1100 45.77 -19.94 -17.99
N VAL A 1101 46.19 -20.92 -18.80
CA VAL A 1101 47.61 -21.28 -18.93
C VAL A 1101 48.45 -20.12 -19.47
N ASP A 1102 47.96 -19.40 -20.47
CA ASP A 1102 48.68 -18.28 -21.07
C ASP A 1102 48.77 -17.09 -20.10
N ILE A 1103 47.71 -16.76 -19.36
CA ILE A 1103 47.77 -15.78 -18.25
C ILE A 1103 48.79 -16.21 -17.19
N GLY A 1104 48.92 -17.50 -16.92
CA GLY A 1104 49.88 -18.00 -15.94
C GLY A 1104 51.34 -17.94 -16.37
N LYS A 1105 51.62 -17.74 -17.66
CA LYS A 1105 52.98 -17.52 -18.21
C LYS A 1105 53.38 -16.05 -18.23
N GLU A 1106 52.39 -15.15 -18.19
CA GLU A 1106 52.53 -13.68 -18.15
C GLU A 1106 52.73 -13.16 -16.73
#